data_AF-A0A5J4LCR8-F1
#
_entry.id   AF-A0A5J4LCR8-F1
#
_cell.length_a   1.000
_cell.length_b   1.000
_cell.length_c   1.000
_cell.angle_alpha   90.00
_cell.angle_beta   90.00
_cell.angle_gamma   90.00
#
_symmetry.space_group_name_H-M   'P 1'
#
loop_
_entity.id
_entity.type
_entity.pdbx_description
1 polymer ?
#
loop_
_entity_poly.entity_id
_entity_poly.type
_entity_poly.pdbx_seq_one_letter_code
_entity_poly.pdbx_strand_id
1 'polypeptide(L)'
;MLTGVETRSVSPVFVGRAAELAVLGDALARVTASGEPQALLIGGEAGVGKTRLIEEFGESARARGALVAFGGCIEIGSEGLPFAPFSAILHTLNWHLRDELAAAVAGQEGELSRILPELGETPGEAHDEEIGRARLFELTARLLERLAAHRTLVIVVEDLHWADRSTRELFAYLLRSLHDAGVLLVATYRSDDIHRRHPLRPFLAEIDRMRTVRRVELARFNREEVRSQIAGIRGSDPGEDTVDRVFRRSEGNAFFVEELARSLADGALHGLSDPLRDLLLVRVEALPEDAQRVVRTAAEAGSTVEHELLSAVCRMPEDDLIEALRSAVGSNTLVPTQDGTGYRFRHALVREAVVDDLLPGERTRLNRRYAEALEANPSLVRADVCAARLASYWYKSHDAAKALPAVLAASVQARRRHAYAEQLRLLDRALELWDDAPTEVRQGVRPVDYAEAYPACGCHDGDALRFLDLLAEIAVAARLSGDNERAFTIVKRALRSLRGESDPLRTAWFLVQRSRLCQGTGRGNGWEDLGAAQELMHGLPPSSVHAEVLAAVASWAILHDPGPGTFATAERAVELAELVGDEEAELNSRLTLAGLRVDSGEVDAGLDDFRTSLGRAVDRGYFAVIARGHVNFPSALEGVGRSREAVEVTEQGVELTTRYGLKDSTSWVLGNRAESLQSLGRWEEAGRAADDARRLAQSPRALALAASRRTGLALDQGDFAGAETELAVAQEHYGTHDPQPQHALVMARHALRIAAHQGRVLDVRSVLQQVLDAGFPPGTQRYAWPLLWSATTAEADARGLPAAGPGRDAVLARIRDAARKLPRICPVWAAHALALDAELRRAEGRETPDAWAGVVTAFEPLDRPHELARACYRWAESLLHGGERATLGLQGRTPREAAVLLLTRAYTAAAAMGARPLAGELALLAQRARIPLPCPPPQGEAAPATGGAAPADPSPAGAVPAESLGLTPRERDVLRLVADGRSNRQIADALFISPKTASVHVSHILAKLGVSGRGEAGAMAHRLRLFGEPVPGQDPVGTP
;
A
#
# COMPACT_ATOMS: atom_id res chain seq x y z
N MET A 1 28.89 51.15 28.89
CA MET A 1 27.50 51.62 28.73
C MET A 1 27.38 52.36 27.42
N LEU A 2 27.07 51.63 26.35
CA LEU A 2 26.60 52.16 25.08
C LEU A 2 25.36 51.32 24.79
N THR A 3 24.20 51.85 25.18
CA THR A 3 22.90 51.30 24.81
C THR A 3 22.83 51.26 23.29
N GLY A 4 22.90 50.06 22.73
CA GLY A 4 22.70 49.84 21.31
C GLY A 4 21.33 50.40 20.94
N VAL A 5 21.34 51.46 20.13
CA VAL A 5 20.17 51.88 19.37
C VAL A 5 19.97 50.79 18.31
N GLU A 6 19.39 49.66 18.72
CA GLU A 6 18.67 48.80 17.79
C GLU A 6 17.48 49.63 17.35
N THR A 7 17.53 50.16 16.13
CA THR A 7 16.34 50.63 15.42
C THR A 7 15.39 49.44 15.26
N ARG A 8 14.58 49.18 16.29
CA ARG A 8 13.51 48.17 16.28
C ARG A 8 12.47 48.59 15.25
N SER A 9 12.63 48.06 14.04
CA SER A 9 11.87 48.40 12.84
C SER A 9 10.93 47.27 12.40
N VAL A 10 10.25 46.67 13.38
CA VAL A 10 9.18 45.66 13.21
C VAL A 10 8.06 46.10 14.13
N SER A 11 6.78 45.88 13.79
CA SER A 11 5.71 45.96 14.81
C SER A 11 6.10 45.01 15.95
N PRO A 12 6.42 45.50 17.16
CA PRO A 12 6.80 44.62 18.26
C PRO A 12 5.60 43.86 18.82
N VAL A 13 4.39 44.23 18.37
CA VAL A 13 3.12 43.66 18.81
C VAL A 13 2.59 42.74 17.72
N PHE A 14 2.17 41.53 18.11
CA PHE A 14 1.40 40.63 17.26
C PHE A 14 -0.02 41.19 17.09
N VAL A 15 -0.40 41.49 15.85
CA VAL A 15 -1.66 42.18 15.52
C VAL A 15 -2.58 41.26 14.71
N GLY A 16 -3.85 41.23 15.10
CA GLY A 16 -4.87 40.39 14.45
C GLY A 16 -4.67 38.90 14.72
N ARG A 17 -5.30 38.06 13.89
CA ARG A 17 -5.11 36.59 13.85
C ARG A 17 -5.50 35.79 15.11
N ALA A 18 -6.30 36.36 16.00
CA ALA A 18 -6.74 35.68 17.21
C ALA A 18 -7.54 34.40 16.91
N ALA A 19 -8.35 34.41 15.85
CA ALA A 19 -9.13 33.24 15.43
C ALA A 19 -8.23 32.11 14.90
N GLU A 20 -7.23 32.44 14.08
CA GLU A 20 -6.30 31.48 13.52
C GLU A 20 -5.34 30.89 14.57
N LEU A 21 -4.88 31.72 15.52
CA LEU A 21 -4.16 31.24 16.71
C LEU A 21 -5.02 30.32 17.58
N ALA A 22 -6.31 30.64 17.77
CA ALA A 22 -7.23 29.77 18.51
C ALA A 22 -7.39 28.41 17.81
N VAL A 23 -7.50 28.37 16.48
CA VAL A 23 -7.57 27.12 15.71
C VAL A 23 -6.32 26.25 15.88
N LEU A 24 -5.12 26.85 15.85
CA LEU A 24 -3.86 26.15 16.12
C LEU A 24 -3.79 25.66 17.57
N GLY A 25 -4.20 26.49 18.53
CA GLY A 25 -4.27 26.15 19.94
C GLY A 25 -5.23 25.00 20.26
N ASP A 26 -6.40 24.98 19.61
CA ASP A 26 -7.39 23.91 19.73
C ASP A 26 -6.88 22.59 19.16
N ALA A 27 -6.13 22.65 18.05
CA ALA A 27 -5.51 21.47 17.48
C ALA A 27 -4.44 20.91 18.42
N LEU A 28 -3.58 21.76 18.98
CA LEU A 28 -2.61 21.35 19.99
C LEU A 28 -3.29 20.71 21.20
N ALA A 29 -4.36 21.32 21.72
CA ALA A 29 -5.10 20.79 22.86
C ALA A 29 -5.72 19.40 22.57
N ARG A 30 -6.26 19.18 21.36
CA ARG A 30 -6.75 17.86 20.94
C ARG A 30 -5.64 16.82 20.92
N VAL A 31 -4.51 17.12 20.26
CA VAL A 31 -3.36 16.20 20.20
C VAL A 31 -2.88 15.84 21.61
N THR A 32 -2.76 16.82 22.50
CA THR A 32 -2.31 16.59 23.89
C THR A 32 -3.31 15.77 24.70
N ALA A 33 -4.62 15.90 24.43
CA ALA A 33 -5.66 15.22 25.20
C ALA A 33 -5.95 13.79 24.70
N SER A 34 -6.03 13.57 23.39
CA SER A 34 -6.39 12.27 22.81
C SER A 34 -5.17 11.42 22.42
N GLY A 35 -4.00 12.03 22.24
CA GLY A 35 -2.85 11.36 21.63
C GLY A 35 -3.06 11.06 20.15
N GLU A 36 -4.12 11.59 19.52
CA GLU A 36 -4.35 11.42 18.09
C GLU A 36 -3.62 12.51 17.29
N PRO A 37 -2.96 12.17 16.18
CA PRO A 37 -2.26 13.15 15.37
C PRO A 37 -3.23 14.11 14.69
N GLN A 38 -2.81 15.37 14.55
CA GLN A 38 -3.56 16.41 13.83
C GLN A 38 -2.66 17.06 12.79
N ALA A 39 -3.26 17.55 11.71
CA ALA A 39 -2.54 18.26 10.66
C ALA A 39 -3.23 19.58 10.29
N LEU A 40 -2.46 20.67 10.17
CA LEU A 40 -2.94 21.96 9.70
C LEU A 40 -2.16 22.47 8.50
N LEU A 41 -2.87 22.94 7.49
CA LEU A 41 -2.31 23.57 6.30
C LEU A 41 -2.68 25.04 6.29
N ILE A 42 -1.69 25.92 6.34
CA ILE A 42 -1.88 27.37 6.38
C ILE A 42 -1.52 27.95 5.02
N GLY A 43 -2.56 28.26 4.24
CA GLY A 43 -2.47 28.98 2.98
C GLY A 43 -2.58 30.49 3.20
N GLY A 44 -2.00 31.26 2.30
CA GLY A 44 -2.17 32.71 2.26
C GLY A 44 -1.16 33.36 1.33
N GLU A 45 -1.42 34.59 0.93
CA GLU A 45 -0.54 35.33 0.01
C GLU A 45 0.87 35.57 0.61
N ALA A 46 1.84 35.82 -0.26
CA ALA A 46 3.16 36.26 0.16
C ALA A 46 3.07 37.53 1.03
N GLY A 47 3.80 37.56 2.15
CA GLY A 47 3.79 38.72 3.06
C GLY A 47 2.57 38.87 3.98
N VAL A 48 1.56 37.99 3.91
CA VAL A 48 0.32 38.11 4.71
C VAL A 48 0.48 37.83 6.22
N GLY A 49 1.63 37.31 6.64
CA GLY A 49 1.96 37.05 8.06
C GLY A 49 2.00 35.57 8.49
N LYS A 50 2.10 34.61 7.55
CA LYS A 50 2.16 33.15 7.84
C LYS A 50 3.26 32.78 8.84
N THR A 51 4.51 33.11 8.54
CA THR A 51 5.66 32.78 9.42
C THR A 51 5.50 33.40 10.80
N ARG A 52 5.05 34.65 10.88
CA ARG A 52 4.82 35.34 12.16
C ARG A 52 3.75 34.64 13.02
N LEU A 53 2.67 34.15 12.40
CA LEU A 53 1.64 33.37 13.08
C LEU A 53 2.19 32.06 13.65
N ILE A 54 3.03 31.36 12.89
CA ILE A 54 3.64 30.10 13.33
C ILE A 54 4.69 30.34 14.42
N GLU A 55 5.50 31.39 14.34
CA GLU A 55 6.46 31.77 15.38
C GLU A 55 5.72 32.01 16.71
N GLU A 56 4.67 32.85 16.69
CA GLU A 56 3.83 33.15 17.86
C GLU A 56 3.17 31.88 18.44
N PHE A 57 2.62 31.04 17.56
CA PHE A 57 2.07 29.75 17.98
C PHE A 57 3.14 28.83 18.58
N GLY A 58 4.33 28.79 18.01
CA GLY A 58 5.46 27.98 18.48
C GLY A 58 5.92 28.41 19.88
N GLU A 59 5.97 29.70 20.16
CA GLU A 59 6.23 30.23 21.52
C GLU A 59 5.13 29.80 22.51
N SER A 60 3.86 29.98 22.13
CA SER A 60 2.73 29.51 22.96
C SER A 60 2.73 28.00 23.17
N ALA A 61 3.14 27.19 22.18
CA ALA A 61 3.18 25.74 22.27
C ALA A 61 4.30 25.27 23.21
N ARG A 62 5.49 25.88 23.14
CA ARG A 62 6.60 25.63 24.07
C ARG A 62 6.21 25.97 25.51
N ALA A 63 5.50 27.09 25.72
CA ALA A 63 5.00 27.48 27.03
C ALA A 63 4.00 26.46 27.63
N ARG A 64 3.33 25.67 26.78
CA ARG A 64 2.42 24.58 27.17
C ARG A 64 3.11 23.20 27.25
N GLY A 65 4.44 23.14 27.14
CA GLY A 65 5.24 21.92 27.30
C GLY A 65 5.42 21.08 26.03
N ALA A 66 5.01 21.58 24.86
CA ALA A 66 5.27 20.89 23.59
C ALA A 66 6.70 21.14 23.07
N LEU A 67 7.29 20.17 22.40
CA LEU A 67 8.56 20.34 21.70
C LEU A 67 8.27 20.77 20.25
N VAL A 68 8.78 21.93 19.85
CA VAL A 68 8.51 22.53 18.53
C VAL A 68 9.77 22.49 17.66
N ALA A 69 9.69 21.85 16.50
CA ALA A 69 10.75 21.76 15.51
C ALA A 69 10.30 22.36 14.17
N PHE A 70 11.16 23.19 13.58
CA PHE A 70 10.91 23.91 12.34
C PHE A 70 11.79 23.36 11.22
N GLY A 71 11.22 23.23 10.02
CA GLY A 71 11.93 22.89 8.80
C GLY A 71 11.41 23.71 7.63
N GLY A 72 12.27 24.50 7.00
CA GLY A 72 11.92 25.29 5.82
C GLY A 72 12.22 24.54 4.52
N CYS A 73 11.28 24.58 3.57
CA CYS A 73 11.58 24.20 2.19
C CYS A 73 12.50 25.26 1.57
N ILE A 74 13.59 24.82 0.93
CA ILE A 74 14.60 25.72 0.37
C ILE A 74 14.39 25.84 -1.14
N GLU A 75 14.34 27.06 -1.65
CA GLU A 75 14.34 27.33 -3.09
C GLU A 75 15.77 27.18 -3.65
N ILE A 76 16.13 25.97 -4.09
CA ILE A 76 17.35 25.69 -4.86
C ILE A 76 16.91 25.26 -6.27
N GLY A 77 17.16 26.12 -7.26
CA GLY A 77 16.63 25.89 -8.62
C GLY A 77 15.10 25.87 -8.64
N SER A 78 14.49 25.15 -9.58
CA SER A 78 13.03 25.03 -9.67
C SER A 78 12.38 24.20 -8.55
N GLU A 79 13.16 23.54 -7.68
CA GLU A 79 12.73 22.23 -7.17
C GLU A 79 13.27 21.78 -5.81
N GLY A 80 14.14 22.53 -5.15
CA GLY A 80 14.55 22.32 -3.76
C GLY A 80 15.50 21.14 -3.50
N LEU A 81 15.90 20.98 -2.24
CA LEU A 81 16.78 19.90 -1.77
C LEU A 81 15.93 18.78 -1.13
N PRO A 82 16.08 17.51 -1.54
CA PRO A 82 15.32 16.39 -0.99
C PRO A 82 15.40 16.32 0.53
N PHE A 83 14.22 16.21 1.15
CA PHE A 83 14.02 16.07 2.59
C PHE A 83 14.58 17.21 3.44
N ALA A 84 15.00 18.34 2.86
CA ALA A 84 15.57 19.47 3.58
C ALA A 84 14.79 19.92 4.84
N PRO A 85 13.46 20.12 4.80
CA PRO A 85 12.73 20.50 6.01
C PRO A 85 12.80 19.40 7.07
N PHE A 86 12.72 18.13 6.68
CA PHE A 86 12.79 17.01 7.62
C PHE A 86 14.20 16.82 8.19
N SER A 87 15.26 17.04 7.41
CA SER A 87 16.63 17.07 7.93
C SER A 87 16.80 18.15 9.01
N ALA A 88 16.25 19.35 8.81
CA ALA A 88 16.29 20.44 9.80
C ALA A 88 15.47 20.11 11.06
N ILE A 89 14.28 19.54 10.88
CA ILE A 89 13.42 19.06 11.97
C ILE A 89 14.16 17.99 12.79
N LEU A 90 14.67 16.94 12.15
CA LEU A 90 15.35 15.85 12.82
C LEU A 90 16.65 16.30 13.50
N HIS A 91 17.38 17.24 12.92
CA HIS A 91 18.55 17.84 13.56
C HIS A 91 18.16 18.60 14.85
N THR A 92 17.07 19.38 14.81
CA THR A 92 16.53 20.06 15.99
C THR A 92 16.11 19.07 17.08
N LEU A 93 15.46 17.97 16.68
CA LEU A 93 15.07 16.90 17.59
C LEU A 93 16.29 16.17 18.17
N ASN A 94 17.30 15.86 17.37
CA ASN A 94 18.55 15.24 17.82
C ASN A 94 19.30 16.11 18.83
N TRP A 95 19.28 17.44 18.63
CA TRP A 95 19.88 18.38 19.56
C TRP A 95 19.22 18.35 20.94
N HIS A 96 17.88 18.31 20.99
CA HIS A 96 17.13 18.35 22.24
C HIS A 96 16.95 16.97 22.89
N LEU A 97 16.85 15.91 22.10
CA LEU A 97 16.45 14.55 22.51
C LEU A 97 17.50 13.49 22.18
N ARG A 98 18.79 13.83 22.24
CA ARG A 98 19.90 12.97 21.75
C ARG A 98 19.78 11.50 22.18
N ASP A 99 19.60 11.23 23.47
CA ASP A 99 19.58 9.86 24.00
C ASP A 99 18.31 9.09 23.60
N GLU A 100 17.15 9.77 23.60
CA GLU A 100 15.88 9.19 23.19
C GLU A 100 15.85 8.91 21.69
N LEU A 101 16.41 9.81 20.89
CA LEU A 101 16.56 9.64 19.45
C LEU A 101 17.48 8.46 19.16
N ALA A 102 18.65 8.39 19.81
CA ALA A 102 19.59 7.27 19.69
C ALA A 102 18.91 5.93 20.05
N ALA A 103 18.15 5.87 21.13
CA ALA A 103 17.38 4.68 21.51
C ALA A 103 16.27 4.35 20.49
N ALA A 104 15.59 5.36 19.95
CA ALA A 104 14.53 5.20 18.97
C ALA A 104 15.04 4.72 17.60
N VAL A 105 16.29 5.03 17.23
CA VAL A 105 16.89 4.62 15.96
C VAL A 105 17.79 3.39 16.05
N ALA A 106 17.96 2.81 17.25
CA ALA A 106 18.88 1.70 17.49
C ALA A 106 18.68 0.53 16.50
N GLY A 107 19.73 0.18 15.75
CA GLY A 107 19.73 -0.86 14.72
C GLY A 107 19.13 -0.44 13.37
N GLN A 108 18.79 0.83 13.20
CA GLN A 108 18.21 1.44 11.98
C GLN A 108 18.92 2.76 11.59
N GLU A 109 20.07 3.06 12.20
CA GLU A 109 20.84 4.30 12.06
C GLU A 109 21.23 4.54 10.59
N GLY A 110 21.63 3.46 9.91
CA GLY A 110 22.08 3.50 8.52
C GLY A 110 21.02 4.04 7.57
N GLU A 111 19.77 3.59 7.66
CA GLU A 111 18.71 4.07 6.75
C GLU A 111 18.32 5.52 7.03
N LEU A 112 18.19 5.89 8.32
CA LEU A 112 17.85 7.26 8.71
C LEU A 112 19.00 8.25 8.44
N SER A 113 20.24 7.79 8.28
CA SER A 113 21.37 8.63 7.84
C SER A 113 21.13 9.30 6.49
N ARG A 114 20.24 8.73 5.65
CA ARG A 114 19.85 9.31 4.35
C ARG A 114 19.14 10.66 4.49
N ILE A 115 18.48 10.91 5.63
CA ILE A 115 17.84 12.20 5.98
C ILE A 115 18.68 12.96 7.01
N LEU A 116 19.27 12.28 7.99
CA LEU A 116 20.11 12.87 9.04
C LEU A 116 21.50 12.20 9.07
N PRO A 117 22.47 12.68 8.25
CA PRO A 117 23.79 12.04 8.10
C PRO A 117 24.59 11.87 9.38
N GLU A 118 24.27 12.64 10.43
CA GLU A 118 24.92 12.58 11.75
C GLU A 118 24.70 11.25 12.50
N LEU A 119 23.73 10.43 12.06
CA LEU A 119 23.40 9.15 12.69
C LEU A 119 24.39 8.02 12.36
N GLY A 120 25.16 8.14 11.29
CA GLY A 120 26.14 7.14 10.89
C GLY A 120 26.38 7.10 9.39
N GLU A 121 27.14 6.09 8.96
CA GLU A 121 27.38 5.86 7.54
C GLU A 121 26.12 5.30 6.87
N THR A 122 25.82 5.81 5.68
CA THR A 122 24.75 5.27 4.84
C THR A 122 25.15 3.87 4.37
N PRO A 123 24.29 2.85 4.56
CA PRO A 123 24.54 1.50 4.08
C PRO A 123 24.86 1.50 2.58
N GLY A 124 25.67 0.52 2.17
CA GLY A 124 25.90 0.22 0.76
C GLY A 124 24.58 -0.02 0.01
N GLU A 125 24.66 0.07 -1.31
CA GLU A 125 23.50 -0.06 -2.21
C GLU A 125 22.91 -1.48 -2.08
N ALA A 126 21.63 -1.59 -1.70
CA ALA A 126 20.88 -2.84 -1.73
C ALA A 126 20.19 -2.98 -3.10
N HIS A 127 20.05 -4.20 -3.65
CA HIS A 127 19.52 -4.35 -5.01
C HIS A 127 18.01 -4.09 -5.14
N ASP A 128 17.24 -4.00 -4.04
CA ASP A 128 15.81 -3.66 -4.07
C ASP A 128 15.50 -2.32 -3.38
N GLU A 129 15.70 -1.26 -4.15
CA GLU A 129 15.59 0.14 -3.75
C GLU A 129 14.14 0.63 -3.53
N GLU A 130 13.12 -0.05 -4.11
CA GLU A 130 11.71 0.31 -3.93
C GLU A 130 11.27 0.07 -2.47
N ILE A 131 11.73 -1.04 -1.90
CA ILE A 131 11.59 -1.37 -0.49
C ILE A 131 12.36 -0.38 0.40
N GLY A 132 13.56 0.05 -0.03
CA GLY A 132 14.40 1.01 0.70
C GLY A 132 13.69 2.36 0.96
N ARG A 133 13.04 2.94 -0.06
CA ARG A 133 12.28 4.20 0.11
C ARG A 133 11.09 4.05 1.06
N ALA A 134 10.29 3.00 0.87
CA ALA A 134 9.12 2.76 1.73
C ALA A 134 9.54 2.59 3.20
N ARG A 135 10.66 1.91 3.43
CA ARG A 135 11.27 1.75 4.74
C ARG A 135 11.76 3.06 5.34
N LEU A 136 12.44 3.92 4.56
CA LEU A 136 12.88 5.23 5.03
C LEU A 136 11.69 6.06 5.57
N PHE A 137 10.57 6.04 4.86
CA PHE A 137 9.37 6.77 5.27
C PHE A 137 8.75 6.19 6.54
N GLU A 138 8.65 4.86 6.63
CA GLU A 138 8.14 4.18 7.83
C GLU A 138 9.03 4.38 9.05
N LEU A 139 10.36 4.31 8.89
CA LEU A 139 11.32 4.57 9.96
C LEU A 139 11.21 6.01 10.46
N THR A 140 11.01 6.97 9.55
CA THR A 140 10.77 8.37 9.91
C THR A 140 9.47 8.52 10.70
N ALA A 141 8.37 7.89 10.27
CA ALA A 141 7.09 7.92 10.99
C ALA A 141 7.25 7.35 12.41
N ARG A 142 7.82 6.15 12.54
CA ARG A 142 8.04 5.48 13.83
C ARG A 142 8.96 6.25 14.76
N LEU A 143 9.98 6.90 14.21
CA LEU A 143 10.85 7.77 15.00
C LEU A 143 10.02 8.88 15.66
N LEU A 144 9.16 9.55 14.88
CA LEU A 144 8.30 10.60 15.42
C LEU A 144 7.29 10.06 16.44
N GLU A 145 6.69 8.90 16.20
CA GLU A 145 5.77 8.24 17.15
C GLU A 145 6.47 7.90 18.48
N ARG A 146 7.68 7.33 18.42
CA ARG A 146 8.48 6.99 19.61
C ARG A 146 8.86 8.24 20.41
N LEU A 147 9.31 9.29 19.72
CA LEU A 147 9.65 10.56 20.38
C LEU A 147 8.40 11.26 20.95
N ALA A 148 7.22 11.03 20.36
CA ALA A 148 5.95 11.56 20.83
C ALA A 148 5.25 10.70 21.90
N ALA A 149 5.82 9.54 22.29
CA ALA A 149 5.17 8.61 23.23
C ALA A 149 4.88 9.22 24.61
N HIS A 150 5.67 10.21 25.03
CA HIS A 150 5.56 10.86 26.34
C HIS A 150 5.42 12.38 26.28
N ARG A 151 5.26 12.96 25.08
CA ARG A 151 5.20 14.42 24.87
C ARG A 151 4.48 14.76 23.59
N THR A 152 3.97 15.99 23.51
CA THR A 152 3.45 16.52 22.26
C THR A 152 4.58 17.08 21.40
N LEU A 153 4.70 16.60 20.16
CA LEU A 153 5.60 17.14 19.14
C LEU A 153 4.84 18.05 18.20
N VAL A 154 5.35 19.26 17.95
CA VAL A 154 4.85 20.17 16.92
C VAL A 154 5.89 20.26 15.84
N ILE A 155 5.56 19.77 14.65
CA ILE A 155 6.46 19.74 13.50
C ILE A 155 5.93 20.73 12.48
N VAL A 156 6.73 21.76 12.19
CA VAL A 156 6.39 22.82 11.26
C VAL A 156 7.22 22.68 9.99
N VAL A 157 6.54 22.53 8.86
CA VAL A 157 7.11 22.56 7.51
C VAL A 157 6.76 23.89 6.84
N GLU A 158 7.70 24.82 6.77
CA GLU A 158 7.47 26.12 6.14
C GLU A 158 7.66 26.09 4.62
N ASP A 159 6.84 26.87 3.92
CA ASP A 159 6.95 27.13 2.48
C ASP A 159 6.84 25.88 1.59
N LEU A 160 5.87 25.00 1.88
CA LEU A 160 5.60 23.74 1.16
C LEU A 160 5.41 23.89 -0.37
N HIS A 161 5.15 25.09 -0.86
CA HIS A 161 5.11 25.39 -2.30
C HIS A 161 6.47 25.22 -2.99
N TRP A 162 7.58 25.35 -2.26
CA TRP A 162 8.94 25.05 -2.72
C TRP A 162 9.38 23.62 -2.45
N ALA A 163 8.52 22.77 -1.88
CA ALA A 163 8.88 21.40 -1.54
C ALA A 163 9.12 20.55 -2.80
N ASP A 164 10.24 19.85 -2.81
CA ASP A 164 10.55 18.81 -3.78
C ASP A 164 9.52 17.67 -3.71
N ARG A 165 9.56 16.75 -4.68
CA ARG A 165 8.53 15.70 -4.76
C ARG A 165 8.72 14.68 -3.64
N SER A 166 9.96 14.27 -3.35
CA SER A 166 10.23 13.31 -2.28
C SER A 166 9.84 13.84 -0.89
N THR A 167 10.06 15.14 -0.60
CA THR A 167 9.56 15.80 0.62
C THR A 167 8.04 15.78 0.70
N ARG A 168 7.33 16.07 -0.40
CA ARG A 168 5.86 15.99 -0.43
C ARG A 168 5.36 14.57 -0.22
N GLU A 169 6.01 13.58 -0.85
CA GLU A 169 5.70 12.15 -0.68
C GLU A 169 5.88 11.72 0.78
N LEU A 170 6.98 12.11 1.44
CA LEU A 170 7.19 11.84 2.87
C LEU A 170 6.15 12.56 3.75
N PHE A 171 5.84 13.83 3.48
CA PHE A 171 4.82 14.56 4.24
C PHE A 171 3.44 13.89 4.11
N ALA A 172 3.02 13.51 2.91
CA ALA A 172 1.77 12.76 2.72
C ALA A 172 1.81 11.36 3.34
N TYR A 173 2.96 10.70 3.36
CA TYR A 173 3.12 9.44 4.07
C TYR A 173 2.84 9.64 5.56
N LEU A 174 3.48 10.61 6.21
CA LEU A 174 3.30 10.91 7.64
C LEU A 174 1.85 11.28 7.99
N LEU A 175 1.16 12.03 7.12
CA LEU A 175 -0.26 12.35 7.31
C LEU A 175 -1.16 11.12 7.37
N ARG A 176 -0.77 10.02 6.70
CA ARG A 176 -1.53 8.77 6.62
C ARG A 176 -1.09 7.73 7.62
N SER A 177 0.20 7.69 7.96
CA SER A 177 0.81 6.60 8.69
C SER A 177 0.91 6.83 10.20
N LEU A 178 0.92 8.09 10.64
CA LEU A 178 0.95 8.40 12.06
C LEU A 178 -0.38 7.99 12.69
N HIS A 179 -0.31 7.09 13.67
CA HIS A 179 -1.45 6.61 14.45
C HIS A 179 -1.07 6.63 15.94
N ASP A 180 -2.00 7.02 16.81
CA ASP A 180 -1.82 6.97 18.27
C ASP A 180 -0.55 7.68 18.79
N ALA A 181 -0.18 8.80 18.16
CA ALA A 181 0.96 9.62 18.54
C ALA A 181 0.58 11.09 18.72
N GLY A 182 1.13 11.70 19.80
CA GLY A 182 0.97 13.11 20.13
C GLY A 182 1.70 14.06 19.16
N VAL A 183 1.45 13.97 17.85
CA VAL A 183 2.12 14.75 16.81
C VAL A 183 1.14 15.74 16.16
N LEU A 184 1.51 17.02 16.17
CA LEU A 184 0.85 18.08 15.41
C LEU A 184 1.72 18.47 14.22
N LEU A 185 1.27 18.13 13.01
CA LEU A 185 1.90 18.54 11.75
C LEU A 185 1.32 19.88 11.30
N VAL A 186 2.17 20.86 11.03
CA VAL A 186 1.75 22.17 10.50
C VAL A 186 2.56 22.45 9.25
N ALA A 187 1.91 22.80 8.13
CA ALA A 187 2.61 23.23 6.94
C ALA A 187 2.09 24.57 6.43
N THR A 188 2.99 25.45 5.99
CA THR A 188 2.63 26.75 5.38
C THR A 188 2.89 26.73 3.88
N TYR A 189 2.07 27.44 3.10
CA TYR A 189 2.35 27.64 1.67
C TYR A 189 1.76 28.95 1.15
N ARG A 190 2.21 29.37 -0.03
CA ARG A 190 1.72 30.55 -0.74
C ARG A 190 0.59 30.19 -1.68
N SER A 191 -0.59 30.77 -1.48
CA SER A 191 -1.74 30.47 -2.33
C SER A 191 -1.71 31.21 -3.68
N ASP A 192 -1.03 32.34 -3.74
CA ASP A 192 -0.76 33.16 -4.93
C ASP A 192 0.21 32.51 -5.92
N ASP A 193 1.18 31.72 -5.45
CA ASP A 193 2.15 31.02 -6.32
C ASP A 193 1.59 29.74 -6.96
N ILE A 194 0.44 29.24 -6.48
CA ILE A 194 -0.15 27.99 -6.96
C ILE A 194 -0.98 28.23 -8.23
N HIS A 195 -0.27 28.34 -9.36
CA HIS A 195 -0.89 28.37 -10.68
C HIS A 195 -1.45 26.99 -11.08
N ARG A 196 -2.19 26.93 -12.20
CA ARG A 196 -2.94 25.73 -12.60
C ARG A 196 -2.11 24.45 -12.77
N ARG A 197 -0.82 24.59 -13.08
CA ARG A 197 0.12 23.48 -13.34
C ARG A 197 1.09 23.26 -12.16
N HIS A 198 0.94 23.98 -11.05
CA HIS A 198 1.85 23.87 -9.92
C HIS A 198 1.76 22.47 -9.27
N PRO A 199 2.89 21.77 -9.01
CA PRO A 199 2.89 20.40 -8.48
C PRO A 199 2.19 20.22 -7.12
N LEU A 200 2.15 21.27 -6.30
CA LEU A 200 1.47 21.27 -5.00
C LEU A 200 -0.06 21.22 -5.12
N ARG A 201 -0.66 21.65 -6.25
CA ARG A 201 -2.12 21.72 -6.40
C ARG A 201 -2.83 20.35 -6.32
N PRO A 202 -2.42 19.31 -7.09
CA PRO A 202 -3.04 17.98 -6.95
C PRO A 202 -2.81 17.38 -5.55
N PHE A 203 -1.64 17.64 -4.96
CA PHE A 203 -1.30 17.20 -3.61
C PHE A 203 -2.25 17.77 -2.55
N LEU A 204 -2.52 19.08 -2.58
CA LEU A 204 -3.49 19.72 -1.67
C LEU A 204 -4.89 19.12 -1.81
N ALA A 205 -5.33 18.85 -3.06
CA ALA A 205 -6.65 18.27 -3.32
C ALA A 205 -6.78 16.82 -2.80
N GLU A 206 -5.68 16.08 -2.74
CA GLU A 206 -5.62 14.72 -2.20
C GLU A 206 -5.73 14.72 -0.68
N ILE A 207 -4.94 15.56 0.00
CA ILE A 207 -4.90 15.62 1.47
C ILE A 207 -6.11 16.34 2.08
N ASP A 208 -6.75 17.27 1.36
CA ASP A 208 -7.99 17.94 1.81
C ASP A 208 -9.15 16.96 2.04
N ARG A 209 -9.07 15.73 1.51
CA ARG A 209 -10.08 14.66 1.72
C ARG A 209 -9.87 13.91 3.04
N MET A 210 -8.75 14.11 3.71
CA MET A 210 -8.40 13.40 4.95
C MET A 210 -9.04 14.09 6.15
N ARG A 211 -9.70 13.30 7.03
CA ARG A 211 -10.41 13.83 8.20
C ARG A 211 -9.49 14.50 9.24
N THR A 212 -8.22 14.10 9.27
CA THR A 212 -7.19 14.60 10.20
C THR A 212 -6.53 15.91 9.74
N VAL A 213 -6.81 16.36 8.51
CA VAL A 213 -6.23 17.56 7.92
C VAL A 213 -7.23 18.72 7.95
N ARG A 214 -6.80 19.87 8.49
CA ARG A 214 -7.58 21.11 8.48
C ARG A 214 -6.84 22.21 7.74
N ARG A 215 -7.46 22.76 6.70
CA ARG A 215 -6.93 23.91 5.97
C ARG A 215 -7.41 25.23 6.57
N VAL A 216 -6.50 26.18 6.71
CA VAL A 216 -6.74 27.54 7.19
C VAL A 216 -6.18 28.51 6.14
N GLU A 217 -7.01 29.37 5.58
CA GLU A 217 -6.57 30.39 4.62
C GLU A 217 -6.48 31.75 5.33
N LEU A 218 -5.28 32.34 5.35
CA LEU A 218 -5.06 33.65 5.93
C LEU A 218 -5.53 34.75 4.97
N ALA A 219 -6.63 35.39 5.32
CA ALA A 219 -7.10 36.59 4.63
C ALA A 219 -6.15 37.77 4.85
N ARG A 220 -6.16 38.77 3.98
CA ARG A 220 -5.49 40.05 4.22
C ARG A 220 -6.08 40.76 5.45
N PHE A 221 -5.30 41.65 6.07
CA PHE A 221 -5.78 42.44 7.20
C PHE A 221 -6.93 43.35 6.81
N ASN A 222 -7.91 43.46 7.71
CA ASN A 222 -8.95 44.46 7.60
C ASN A 222 -8.41 45.85 8.01
N ARG A 223 -9.23 46.89 7.82
CA ARG A 223 -8.84 48.29 8.10
C ARG A 223 -8.41 48.51 9.57
N GLU A 224 -9.05 47.85 10.53
CA GLU A 224 -8.74 47.99 11.96
C GLU A 224 -7.41 47.31 12.32
N GLU A 225 -7.15 46.14 11.74
CA GLU A 225 -5.88 45.43 11.86
C GLU A 225 -4.74 46.23 11.23
N VAL A 226 -4.96 46.88 10.08
CA VAL A 226 -3.99 47.81 9.46
C VAL A 226 -3.71 49.01 10.37
N ARG A 227 -4.73 49.65 10.97
CA ARG A 227 -4.53 50.72 11.96
C ARG A 227 -3.66 50.22 13.12
N SER A 228 -4.00 49.05 13.66
CA SER A 228 -3.31 48.45 14.80
C SER A 228 -1.84 48.14 14.48
N GLN A 229 -1.54 47.65 13.27
CA GLN A 229 -0.18 47.40 12.81
C GLN A 229 0.61 48.70 12.65
N ILE A 230 0.03 49.73 12.03
CA ILE A 230 0.68 51.05 11.90
C ILE A 230 0.95 51.66 13.28
N ALA A 231 -0.02 51.58 14.20
CA ALA A 231 0.14 52.05 15.57
C ALA A 231 1.27 51.32 16.30
N GLY A 232 1.36 49.99 16.13
CA GLY A 232 2.43 49.15 16.67
C GLY A 232 3.82 49.53 16.15
N ILE A 233 3.95 49.80 14.85
CA ILE A 233 5.23 50.21 14.22
C ILE A 233 5.65 51.61 14.67
N ARG A 234 4.71 52.57 14.73
CA ARG A 234 5.02 53.97 15.03
C ARG A 234 5.07 54.28 16.53
N GLY A 235 4.50 53.41 17.37
CA GLY A 235 4.31 53.65 18.80
C GLY A 235 3.24 54.71 19.12
N SER A 236 2.43 55.12 18.14
CA SER A 236 1.38 56.13 18.27
C SER A 236 0.22 55.87 17.30
N ASP A 237 -1.01 56.21 17.69
CA ASP A 237 -2.19 56.01 16.85
C ASP A 237 -2.15 56.87 15.56
N PRO A 238 -2.27 56.27 14.36
CA PRO A 238 -2.25 57.02 13.11
C PRO A 238 -3.57 57.74 12.82
N GLY A 239 -3.50 58.92 12.19
CA GLY A 239 -4.70 59.62 11.71
C GLY A 239 -5.42 58.86 10.58
N GLU A 240 -6.75 59.03 10.48
CA GLU A 240 -7.63 58.33 9.53
C GLU A 240 -7.14 58.36 8.08
N ASP A 241 -6.66 59.53 7.60
CA ASP A 241 -6.18 59.68 6.22
C ASP A 241 -4.94 58.82 5.94
N THR A 242 -4.07 58.62 6.94
CA THR A 242 -2.91 57.74 6.80
C THR A 242 -3.34 56.27 6.72
N VAL A 243 -4.30 55.87 7.55
CA VAL A 243 -4.87 54.51 7.53
C VAL A 243 -5.53 54.24 6.18
N ASP A 244 -6.32 55.16 5.65
CA ASP A 244 -7.03 54.98 4.38
C ASP A 244 -6.09 54.88 3.18
N ARG A 245 -5.03 55.71 3.15
CA ARG A 245 -4.00 55.63 2.10
C ARG A 245 -3.24 54.31 2.15
N VAL A 246 -2.79 53.90 3.33
CA VAL A 246 -2.03 52.64 3.50
C VAL A 246 -2.92 51.43 3.21
N PHE A 247 -4.14 51.39 3.72
CA PHE A 247 -5.09 50.29 3.49
C PHE A 247 -5.44 50.14 2.00
N ARG A 248 -5.70 51.26 1.29
CA ARG A 248 -6.01 51.21 -0.15
C ARG A 248 -4.85 50.70 -0.99
N ARG A 249 -3.61 51.04 -0.63
CA ARG A 249 -2.42 50.68 -1.42
C ARG A 249 -1.88 49.29 -1.09
N SER A 250 -1.83 48.93 0.18
CA SER A 250 -1.44 47.59 0.63
C SER A 250 -2.52 46.53 0.36
N GLU A 251 -3.77 46.99 0.15
CA GLU A 251 -4.98 46.16 0.12
C GLU A 251 -5.08 45.22 1.34
N GLY A 252 -4.47 45.61 2.47
CA GLY A 252 -4.43 44.83 3.71
C GLY A 252 -3.30 43.78 3.80
N ASN A 253 -2.38 43.70 2.83
CA ASN A 253 -1.23 42.80 2.96
C ASN A 253 -0.27 43.31 4.05
N ALA A 254 -0.10 42.51 5.11
CA ALA A 254 0.65 42.91 6.31
C ALA A 254 2.08 43.39 6.02
N PHE A 255 2.78 42.79 5.06
CA PHE A 255 4.10 43.22 4.65
C PHE A 255 4.08 44.59 3.97
N PHE A 256 3.17 44.82 3.01
CA PHE A 256 3.06 46.13 2.36
C PHE A 256 2.58 47.23 3.31
N VAL A 257 1.73 46.91 4.30
CA VAL A 257 1.36 47.85 5.36
C VAL A 257 2.60 48.29 6.14
N GLU A 258 3.47 47.35 6.49
CA GLU A 258 4.72 47.64 7.18
C GLU A 258 5.66 48.52 6.33
N GLU A 259 5.87 48.17 5.07
CA GLU A 259 6.73 48.93 4.16
C GLU A 259 6.22 50.36 3.91
N LEU A 260 4.91 50.53 3.70
CA LEU A 260 4.28 51.84 3.50
C LEU A 260 4.30 52.69 4.79
N ALA A 261 4.08 52.06 5.96
CA ALA A 261 4.15 52.75 7.24
C ALA A 261 5.57 53.28 7.53
N ARG A 262 6.61 52.55 7.12
CA ARG A 262 8.01 52.99 7.19
C ARG A 262 8.31 54.16 6.25
N SER A 263 7.97 54.04 4.97
CA SER A 263 8.26 55.08 3.97
C SER A 263 7.65 56.44 4.35
N LEU A 264 6.46 56.44 4.96
CA LEU A 264 5.81 57.63 5.48
C LEU A 264 6.52 58.25 6.70
N ALA A 265 7.26 57.47 7.50
CA ALA A 265 8.03 57.96 8.63
C ALA A 265 9.33 58.66 8.20
N ASP A 266 9.93 58.23 7.09
CA ASP A 266 11.18 58.77 6.54
C ASP A 266 10.97 60.03 5.65
N GLY A 267 9.74 60.56 5.57
CA GLY A 267 9.43 61.82 4.89
C GLY A 267 9.41 61.76 3.35
N ALA A 268 9.58 60.57 2.76
CA ALA A 268 9.57 60.36 1.31
C ALA A 268 8.13 60.33 0.75
N LEU A 269 7.62 61.50 0.34
CA LEU A 269 6.26 61.66 -0.22
C LEU A 269 6.17 61.44 -1.75
N HIS A 270 7.26 61.11 -2.44
CA HIS A 270 7.34 61.22 -3.90
C HIS A 270 7.18 59.92 -4.72
N GLY A 271 7.01 58.75 -4.10
CA GLY A 271 6.92 57.45 -4.81
C GLY A 271 5.56 56.74 -4.76
N LEU A 272 4.46 57.46 -4.46
CA LEU A 272 3.16 56.84 -4.15
C LEU A 272 2.31 56.47 -5.40
N SER A 273 2.83 56.70 -6.61
CA SER A 273 2.14 56.41 -7.88
C SER A 273 2.57 55.09 -8.54
N ASP A 274 3.68 54.49 -8.12
CA ASP A 274 4.31 53.35 -8.82
C ASP A 274 3.85 52.00 -8.26
N PRO A 275 3.74 50.93 -9.08
CA PRO A 275 3.47 49.55 -8.67
C PRO A 275 4.15 49.12 -7.36
N LEU A 276 3.48 48.31 -6.52
CA LEU A 276 4.01 47.86 -5.22
C LEU A 276 5.40 47.19 -5.30
N ARG A 277 5.73 46.59 -6.45
CA ARG A 277 7.05 46.02 -6.75
C ARG A 277 8.14 47.10 -6.83
N ASP A 278 7.83 48.24 -7.42
CA ASP A 278 8.77 49.35 -7.59
C ASP A 278 9.11 49.98 -6.23
N LEU A 279 8.18 49.95 -5.27
CA LEU A 279 8.45 50.33 -3.88
C LEU A 279 9.54 49.46 -3.23
N LEU A 280 9.55 48.15 -3.51
CA LEU A 280 10.58 47.24 -3.00
C LEU A 280 11.94 47.49 -3.67
N LEU A 281 11.95 47.83 -4.96
CA LEU A 281 13.17 48.16 -5.70
C LEU A 281 13.74 49.51 -5.26
N VAL A 282 12.92 50.54 -5.06
CA VAL A 282 13.35 51.86 -4.55
C VAL A 282 14.11 51.72 -3.23
N ARG A 283 13.70 50.80 -2.36
CA ARG A 283 14.41 50.51 -1.10
C ARG A 283 15.79 49.91 -1.33
N VAL A 284 15.93 49.05 -2.33
CA VAL A 284 17.23 48.50 -2.73
C VAL A 284 18.07 49.60 -3.37
N GLU A 285 17.50 50.43 -4.24
CA GLU A 285 18.17 51.56 -4.90
C GLU A 285 18.63 52.66 -3.93
N ALA A 286 18.00 52.78 -2.76
CA ALA A 286 18.42 53.69 -1.70
C ALA A 286 19.69 53.23 -0.96
N LEU A 287 20.14 51.99 -1.15
CA LEU A 287 21.39 51.48 -0.59
C LEU A 287 22.60 52.04 -1.35
N PRO A 288 23.79 52.11 -0.71
CA PRO A 288 25.04 52.36 -1.43
C PRO A 288 25.25 51.37 -2.58
N GLU A 289 25.88 51.78 -3.68
CA GLU A 289 26.05 50.95 -4.89
C GLU A 289 26.69 49.58 -4.61
N ASP A 290 27.66 49.53 -3.69
CA ASP A 290 28.29 48.30 -3.24
C ASP A 290 27.31 47.36 -2.52
N ALA A 291 26.44 47.90 -1.65
CA ALA A 291 25.39 47.15 -0.98
C ALA A 291 24.32 46.66 -1.97
N GLN A 292 23.97 47.45 -2.99
CA GLN A 292 23.07 47.01 -4.07
C GLN A 292 23.65 45.81 -4.82
N ARG A 293 24.93 45.85 -5.18
CA ARG A 293 25.63 44.74 -5.83
C ARG A 293 25.64 43.48 -4.97
N VAL A 294 25.87 43.61 -3.67
CA VAL A 294 25.85 42.47 -2.74
C VAL A 294 24.44 41.89 -2.63
N VAL A 295 23.39 42.73 -2.52
CA VAL A 295 21.99 42.29 -2.47
C VAL A 295 21.58 41.57 -3.76
N ARG A 296 21.91 42.12 -4.94
CA ARG A 296 21.68 41.46 -6.24
C ARG A 296 22.39 40.11 -6.35
N THR A 297 23.62 40.04 -5.84
CA THR A 297 24.39 38.78 -5.81
C THR A 297 23.73 37.75 -4.88
N ALA A 298 23.36 38.16 -3.66
CA ALA A 298 22.69 37.31 -2.68
C ALA A 298 21.31 36.83 -3.15
N ALA A 299 20.59 37.65 -3.93
CA ALA A 299 19.27 37.29 -4.45
C ALA A 299 19.30 36.04 -5.34
N GLU A 300 20.32 35.89 -6.18
CA GLU A 300 20.46 34.72 -7.07
C GLU A 300 20.90 33.45 -6.33
N ALA A 301 21.53 33.54 -5.15
CA ALA A 301 21.94 32.36 -4.35
C ALA A 301 20.76 31.53 -3.82
N GLY A 302 19.59 32.14 -3.64
CA GLY A 302 18.41 31.50 -3.04
C GLY A 302 17.86 32.29 -1.86
N SER A 303 17.07 31.62 -1.01
CA SER A 303 16.46 32.24 0.17
C SER A 303 17.47 32.59 1.27
N THR A 304 18.57 31.84 1.33
CA THR A 304 19.68 32.00 2.30
C THR A 304 21.01 31.81 1.58
N VAL A 305 22.03 32.56 1.97
CA VAL A 305 23.40 32.47 1.45
C VAL A 305 24.42 32.52 2.59
N GLU A 306 25.38 31.61 2.56
CA GLU A 306 26.48 31.53 3.52
C GLU A 306 27.46 32.70 3.30
N HIS A 307 28.01 33.25 4.39
CA HIS A 307 28.91 34.41 4.30
C HIS A 307 30.13 34.14 3.42
N GLU A 308 30.79 33.00 3.62
CA GLU A 308 31.99 32.59 2.89
C GLU A 308 31.71 32.43 1.39
N LEU A 309 30.57 31.83 1.02
CA LEU A 309 30.17 31.71 -0.38
C LEU A 309 29.90 33.09 -1.00
N LEU A 310 29.16 33.95 -0.29
CA LEU A 310 28.86 35.30 -0.78
C LEU A 310 30.13 36.12 -0.96
N SER A 311 31.10 36.00 -0.05
CA SER A 311 32.41 36.65 -0.11
C SER A 311 33.20 36.22 -1.35
N ALA A 312 33.34 34.91 -1.55
CA ALA A 312 34.02 34.34 -2.71
C ALA A 312 33.39 34.79 -4.04
N VAL A 313 32.06 34.92 -4.06
CA VAL A 313 31.33 35.31 -5.27
C VAL A 313 31.38 36.80 -5.50
N CYS A 314 31.27 37.67 -4.48
CA CYS A 314 31.28 39.12 -4.65
C CYS A 314 32.62 39.66 -5.15
N ARG A 315 33.74 38.99 -4.80
CA ARG A 315 35.12 39.40 -5.16
C ARG A 315 35.44 40.85 -4.75
N MET A 316 35.00 41.25 -3.56
CA MET A 316 35.26 42.54 -2.93
C MET A 316 36.31 42.38 -1.82
N PRO A 317 37.06 43.43 -1.46
CA PRO A 317 37.79 43.45 -0.19
C PRO A 317 36.86 43.16 0.99
N GLU A 318 37.38 42.47 2.00
CA GLU A 318 36.58 42.00 3.14
C GLU A 318 35.91 43.16 3.91
N ASP A 319 36.64 44.24 4.16
CA ASP A 319 36.11 45.44 4.84
C ASP A 319 34.96 46.08 4.05
N ASP A 320 35.08 46.20 2.73
CA ASP A 320 34.06 46.78 1.85
C ASP A 320 32.79 45.89 1.81
N LEU A 321 32.98 44.56 1.80
CA LEU A 321 31.88 43.60 1.86
C LEU A 321 31.14 43.69 3.20
N ILE A 322 31.86 43.80 4.31
CA ILE A 322 31.28 43.95 5.65
C ILE A 322 30.51 45.27 5.75
N GLU A 323 31.02 46.37 5.18
CA GLU A 323 30.31 47.66 5.16
C GLU A 323 29.04 47.60 4.30
N ALA A 324 29.11 46.96 3.13
CA ALA A 324 27.96 46.73 2.27
C ALA A 324 26.89 45.85 2.95
N LEU A 325 27.30 44.76 3.61
CA LEU A 325 26.40 43.89 4.37
C LEU A 325 25.81 44.60 5.59
N ARG A 326 26.61 45.41 6.31
CA ARG A 326 26.12 46.23 7.43
C ARG A 326 25.04 47.21 6.95
N SER A 327 25.22 47.81 5.78
CA SER A 327 24.22 48.68 5.17
C SER A 327 22.93 47.92 4.82
N ALA A 328 23.05 46.74 4.20
CA ALA A 328 21.91 45.89 3.83
C ALA A 328 21.17 45.29 5.05
N VAL A 329 21.88 44.99 6.14
CA VAL A 329 21.30 44.52 7.41
C VAL A 329 20.69 45.68 8.19
N GLY A 330 21.36 46.84 8.25
CA GLY A 330 20.83 48.04 8.87
C GLY A 330 19.55 48.55 8.20
N SER A 331 19.44 48.39 6.88
CA SER A 331 18.22 48.64 6.12
C SER A 331 17.18 47.52 6.22
N ASN A 332 17.43 46.44 6.97
CA ASN A 332 16.58 45.25 7.06
C ASN A 332 16.22 44.61 5.70
N THR A 333 17.04 44.81 4.68
CA THR A 333 16.89 44.13 3.39
C THR A 333 17.35 42.67 3.54
N LEU A 334 18.50 42.50 4.18
CA LEU A 334 19.02 41.22 4.64
C LEU A 334 18.95 41.13 6.15
N VAL A 335 18.86 39.93 6.69
CA VAL A 335 18.99 39.64 8.12
C VAL A 335 19.94 38.46 8.32
N PRO A 336 20.73 38.42 9.40
CA PRO A 336 21.57 37.28 9.71
C PRO A 336 20.71 36.04 9.96
N THR A 337 21.24 34.86 9.63
CA THR A 337 20.63 33.58 9.98
C THR A 337 20.73 33.34 11.50
N GLN A 338 19.88 32.48 12.06
CA GLN A 338 19.84 32.23 13.52
C GLN A 338 21.15 31.65 14.07
N ASP A 339 21.85 30.88 13.26
CA ASP A 339 23.17 30.29 13.54
C ASP A 339 24.33 31.27 13.25
N GLY A 340 24.06 32.44 12.67
CA GLY A 340 25.04 33.48 12.39
C GLY A 340 26.02 33.16 11.26
N THR A 341 25.79 32.09 10.49
CA THR A 341 26.70 31.60 9.44
C THR A 341 26.47 32.25 8.07
N GLY A 342 25.39 33.01 7.91
CA GLY A 342 25.04 33.64 6.65
C GLY A 342 23.95 34.70 6.75
N TYR A 343 23.36 35.00 5.60
CA TYR A 343 22.36 36.03 5.43
C TYR A 343 21.15 35.47 4.69
N ARG A 344 19.97 35.95 5.05
CA ARG A 344 18.72 35.66 4.34
C ARG A 344 17.98 36.96 4.05
N PHE A 345 17.12 36.94 3.03
CA PHE A 345 16.20 38.05 2.82
C PHE A 345 15.19 38.09 3.95
N ARG A 346 14.91 39.29 4.44
CA ARG A 346 13.88 39.46 5.47
C ARG A 346 12.50 39.00 4.95
N HIS A 347 12.20 39.36 3.70
CA HIS A 347 10.99 38.96 3.01
C HIS A 347 11.32 38.51 1.60
N ALA A 348 10.76 37.36 1.20
CA ALA A 348 10.99 36.78 -0.12
C ALA A 348 10.52 37.67 -1.28
N LEU A 349 9.46 38.48 -1.09
CA LEU A 349 8.99 39.45 -2.08
C LEU A 349 10.08 40.45 -2.50
N VAL A 350 10.96 40.85 -1.57
CA VAL A 350 12.10 41.73 -1.88
C VAL A 350 13.10 41.01 -2.76
N ARG A 351 13.41 39.74 -2.43
CA ARG A 351 14.29 38.91 -3.26
C ARG A 351 13.71 38.73 -4.66
N GLU A 352 12.44 38.36 -4.77
CA GLU A 352 11.76 38.16 -6.05
C GLU A 352 11.78 39.42 -6.90
N ALA A 353 11.49 40.58 -6.31
CA ALA A 353 11.60 41.85 -7.00
C ALA A 353 13.01 42.07 -7.57
N VAL A 354 14.05 41.79 -6.77
CA VAL A 354 15.47 41.90 -7.19
C VAL A 354 15.83 40.87 -8.26
N VAL A 355 15.43 39.61 -8.13
CA VAL A 355 15.72 38.55 -9.11
C VAL A 355 15.06 38.85 -10.46
N ASP A 356 13.82 39.32 -10.44
CA ASP A 356 13.06 39.69 -11.64
C ASP A 356 13.61 40.97 -12.31
N ASP A 357 14.35 41.80 -11.58
CA ASP A 357 15.04 42.99 -12.11
C ASP A 357 16.36 42.63 -12.82
N LEU A 358 16.96 41.46 -12.49
CA LEU A 358 18.19 41.02 -13.14
C LEU A 358 17.96 40.62 -14.60
N LEU A 359 18.79 41.15 -15.50
CA LEU A 359 18.76 40.76 -16.89
C LEU A 359 19.22 39.29 -17.05
N PRO A 360 18.72 38.53 -18.06
CA PRO A 360 19.12 37.13 -18.26
C PRO A 360 20.64 36.92 -18.31
N GLY A 361 21.37 37.83 -18.97
CA GLY A 361 22.85 37.76 -19.04
C GLY A 361 23.54 37.99 -17.69
N GLU A 362 22.96 38.80 -16.80
CA GLU A 362 23.47 39.01 -15.45
C GLU A 362 23.27 37.76 -14.60
N ARG A 363 22.08 37.15 -14.68
CA ARG A 363 21.77 35.88 -14.00
C ARG A 363 22.71 34.77 -14.43
N THR A 364 22.92 34.59 -15.74
CA THR A 364 23.88 33.63 -16.29
C THR A 364 25.29 33.86 -15.74
N ARG A 365 25.76 35.12 -15.68
CA ARG A 365 27.08 35.48 -15.16
C ARG A 365 27.19 35.23 -13.65
N LEU A 366 26.16 35.55 -12.87
CA LEU A 366 26.15 35.30 -11.42
C LEU A 366 26.17 33.80 -11.12
N ASN A 367 25.32 33.01 -11.80
CA ASN A 367 25.32 31.56 -11.67
C ASN A 367 26.69 30.95 -12.01
N ARG A 368 27.36 31.43 -13.07
CA ARG A 368 28.74 31.01 -13.37
C ARG A 368 29.70 31.32 -12.22
N ARG A 369 29.66 32.53 -11.64
CA ARG A 369 30.53 32.89 -10.49
C ARG A 369 30.27 32.01 -9.27
N TYR A 370 29.00 31.72 -8.97
CA TYR A 370 28.64 30.78 -7.89
C TYR A 370 29.19 29.38 -8.16
N ALA A 371 29.08 28.89 -9.39
CA ALA A 371 29.59 27.58 -9.79
C ALA A 371 31.12 27.51 -9.69
N GLU A 372 31.84 28.52 -10.20
CA GLU A 372 33.30 28.63 -10.10
C GLU A 372 33.77 28.67 -8.65
N ALA A 373 33.09 29.42 -7.77
CA ALA A 373 33.43 29.51 -6.35
C ALA A 373 33.27 28.16 -5.63
N LEU A 374 32.16 27.45 -5.89
CA LEU A 374 31.91 26.13 -5.30
C LEU A 374 32.81 25.04 -5.87
N GLU A 375 33.15 25.11 -7.16
CA GLU A 375 34.11 24.17 -7.77
C GLU A 375 35.51 24.36 -7.19
N ALA A 376 35.93 25.61 -6.95
CA ALA A 376 37.23 25.92 -6.34
C ALA A 376 37.29 25.54 -4.85
N ASN A 377 36.19 25.73 -4.10
CA ASN A 377 36.12 25.37 -2.70
C ASN A 377 34.73 24.80 -2.32
N PRO A 378 34.57 23.47 -2.32
CA PRO A 378 33.32 22.82 -1.93
C PRO A 378 32.91 23.05 -0.46
N SER A 379 33.85 23.43 0.42
CA SER A 379 33.57 23.65 1.85
C SER A 379 32.83 24.96 2.16
N LEU A 380 32.63 25.82 1.15
CA LEU A 380 31.86 27.07 1.29
C LEU A 380 30.38 26.84 1.60
N VAL A 381 29.90 25.62 1.37
CA VAL A 381 28.55 25.16 1.71
C VAL A 381 28.65 23.80 2.39
N ARG A 382 27.56 23.38 3.04
CA ARG A 382 27.50 22.04 3.61
C ARG A 382 27.63 20.97 2.51
N ALA A 383 28.33 19.88 2.84
CA ALA A 383 28.63 18.80 1.90
C ALA A 383 27.36 18.18 1.28
N ASP A 384 26.26 18.15 2.04
CA ASP A 384 24.98 17.56 1.66
C ASP A 384 24.20 18.38 0.60
N VAL A 385 24.54 19.66 0.40
CA VAL A 385 23.89 20.53 -0.60
C VAL A 385 24.80 20.91 -1.77
N CYS A 386 26.10 20.66 -1.64
CA CYS A 386 27.12 21.12 -2.57
C CYS A 386 26.86 20.65 -4.01
N ALA A 387 26.65 19.35 -4.24
CA ALA A 387 26.46 18.83 -5.59
C ALA A 387 25.19 19.35 -6.26
N ALA A 388 24.07 19.41 -5.51
CA ALA A 388 22.80 19.92 -6.03
C ALA A 388 22.91 21.41 -6.42
N ARG A 389 23.54 22.24 -5.57
CA ARG A 389 23.78 23.67 -5.87
C ARG A 389 24.71 23.84 -7.06
N LEU A 390 25.84 23.12 -7.10
CA LEU A 390 26.81 23.16 -8.19
C LEU A 390 26.16 22.77 -9.53
N ALA A 391 25.38 21.69 -9.56
CA ALA A 391 24.61 21.26 -10.72
C ALA A 391 23.62 22.34 -11.17
N SER A 392 22.88 22.95 -10.25
CA SER A 392 21.94 24.03 -10.55
C SER A 392 22.65 25.26 -11.13
N TYR A 393 23.75 25.69 -10.55
CA TYR A 393 24.47 26.89 -11.00
C TYR A 393 25.10 26.69 -12.38
N TRP A 394 25.75 25.55 -12.64
CA TRP A 394 26.28 25.26 -13.97
C TRP A 394 25.18 25.15 -15.03
N TYR A 395 24.07 24.46 -14.73
CA TYR A 395 22.93 24.35 -15.64
C TYR A 395 22.33 25.73 -15.99
N LYS A 396 22.09 26.58 -14.98
CA LYS A 396 21.59 27.96 -15.17
C LYS A 396 22.59 28.89 -15.86
N SER A 397 23.88 28.55 -15.86
CA SER A 397 24.92 29.31 -16.58
C SER A 397 25.02 28.94 -18.07
N HIS A 398 24.25 27.95 -18.51
CA HIS A 398 24.24 27.40 -19.88
C HIS A 398 25.63 26.91 -20.35
N ASP A 399 26.43 26.35 -19.45
CA ASP A 399 27.72 25.74 -19.76
C ASP A 399 27.58 24.20 -19.75
N ALA A 400 27.29 23.61 -20.91
CA ALA A 400 27.05 22.17 -21.01
C ALA A 400 28.28 21.31 -20.62
N ALA A 401 29.49 21.83 -20.86
CA ALA A 401 30.74 21.13 -20.55
C ALA A 401 30.93 20.93 -19.04
N LYS A 402 30.54 21.92 -18.25
CA LYS A 402 30.60 21.86 -16.78
C LYS A 402 29.32 21.31 -16.15
N ALA A 403 28.16 21.57 -16.75
CA ALA A 403 26.87 21.17 -16.21
C ALA A 403 26.64 19.65 -16.28
N LEU A 404 27.02 18.98 -17.37
CA LEU A 404 26.76 17.54 -17.53
C LEU A 404 27.40 16.69 -16.41
N PRO A 405 28.71 16.82 -16.11
CA PRO A 405 29.31 16.09 -14.99
C PRO A 405 28.70 16.44 -13.63
N ALA A 406 28.40 17.72 -13.38
CA ALA A 406 27.85 18.19 -12.11
C ALA A 406 26.43 17.63 -11.86
N VAL A 407 25.58 17.61 -12.89
CA VAL A 407 24.22 17.08 -12.83
C VAL A 407 24.21 15.57 -12.59
N LEU A 408 25.12 14.83 -13.23
CA LEU A 408 25.27 13.38 -13.00
C LEU A 408 25.80 13.07 -11.59
N ALA A 409 26.76 13.85 -11.08
CA ALA A 409 27.20 13.69 -9.70
C ALA A 409 26.08 13.99 -8.69
N ALA A 410 25.24 14.99 -8.96
CA ALA A 410 24.08 15.30 -8.12
C ALA A 410 23.00 14.20 -8.20
N SER A 411 22.80 13.56 -9.36
CA SER A 411 21.81 12.48 -9.50
C SER A 411 22.20 11.25 -8.66
N VAL A 412 23.50 10.93 -8.59
CA VAL A 412 24.03 9.88 -7.70
C VAL A 412 23.73 10.18 -6.24
N GLN A 413 23.92 11.43 -5.80
CA GLN A 413 23.60 11.81 -4.42
C GLN A 413 22.10 11.74 -4.12
N ALA A 414 21.24 12.11 -5.08
CA ALA A 414 19.79 11.97 -4.94
C ALA A 414 19.38 10.48 -4.82
N ARG A 415 19.96 9.60 -5.65
CA ARG A 415 19.74 8.15 -5.58
C ARG A 415 20.10 7.58 -4.21
N ARG A 416 21.29 7.94 -3.68
CA ARG A 416 21.74 7.52 -2.35
C ARG A 416 20.82 7.96 -1.20
N ARG A 417 19.94 8.95 -1.42
CA ARG A 417 18.92 9.36 -0.45
C ARG A 417 17.53 8.78 -0.71
N HIS A 418 17.38 7.90 -1.71
CA HIS A 418 16.08 7.45 -2.22
C HIS A 418 15.19 8.59 -2.76
N ALA A 419 15.81 9.69 -3.20
CA ALA A 419 15.14 10.84 -3.81
C ALA A 419 15.01 10.65 -5.34
N TYR A 420 14.31 9.59 -5.75
CA TYR A 420 14.21 9.17 -7.16
C TYR A 420 13.56 10.20 -8.07
N ALA A 421 12.65 11.02 -7.54
CA ALA A 421 12.02 12.07 -8.32
C ALA A 421 13.01 13.17 -8.67
N GLU A 422 13.89 13.55 -7.74
CA GLU A 422 14.93 14.54 -7.98
C GLU A 422 16.07 13.95 -8.82
N GLN A 423 16.42 12.67 -8.62
CA GLN A 423 17.33 11.95 -9.51
C GLN A 423 16.81 11.97 -10.96
N LEU A 424 15.54 11.61 -11.19
CA LEU A 424 14.94 11.59 -12.53
C LEU A 424 15.07 12.94 -13.25
N ARG A 425 14.79 14.04 -12.55
CA ARG A 425 14.87 15.38 -13.15
C ARG A 425 16.30 15.81 -13.43
N LEU A 426 17.25 15.47 -12.56
CA LEU A 426 18.67 15.68 -12.82
C LEU A 426 19.09 14.88 -14.06
N LEU A 427 18.67 13.62 -14.17
CA LEU A 427 18.97 12.81 -15.36
C LEU A 427 18.26 13.34 -16.62
N ASP A 428 17.06 13.91 -16.52
CA ASP A 428 16.39 14.60 -17.63
C ASP A 428 17.19 15.85 -18.08
N ARG A 429 17.77 16.62 -17.16
CA ARG A 429 18.71 17.71 -17.51
C ARG A 429 19.98 17.17 -18.17
N ALA A 430 20.53 16.05 -17.69
CA ALA A 430 21.65 15.40 -18.34
C ALA A 430 21.30 14.94 -19.77
N LEU A 431 20.05 14.50 -19.98
CA LEU A 431 19.52 14.11 -21.29
C LEU A 431 19.39 15.32 -22.24
N GLU A 432 19.00 16.49 -21.72
CA GLU A 432 18.97 17.76 -22.47
C GLU A 432 20.37 18.23 -22.86
N LEU A 433 21.33 18.14 -21.92
CA LEU A 433 22.71 18.60 -22.12
C LEU A 433 23.56 17.65 -22.97
N TRP A 434 23.09 16.42 -23.22
CA TRP A 434 23.92 15.36 -23.78
C TRP A 434 24.51 15.70 -25.15
N ASP A 435 23.72 16.28 -26.06
CA ASP A 435 24.17 16.60 -27.41
C ASP A 435 24.97 17.91 -27.48
N ASP A 436 24.76 18.81 -26.52
CA ASP A 436 25.45 20.10 -26.41
C ASP A 436 26.82 19.99 -25.71
N ALA A 437 27.03 18.94 -24.91
CA ALA A 437 28.29 18.72 -24.22
C ALA A 437 29.40 18.26 -25.19
N PRO A 438 30.62 18.84 -25.11
CA PRO A 438 31.75 18.41 -25.94
C PRO A 438 32.05 16.93 -25.80
N THR A 439 32.51 16.30 -26.87
CA THR A 439 32.81 14.86 -26.90
C THR A 439 33.86 14.46 -25.87
N GLU A 440 34.84 15.32 -25.61
CA GLU A 440 35.89 15.11 -24.60
C GLU A 440 35.30 15.04 -23.19
N VAL A 441 34.28 15.87 -22.90
CA VAL A 441 33.56 15.85 -21.62
C VAL A 441 32.77 14.55 -21.51
N ARG A 442 32.01 14.18 -22.55
CA ARG A 442 31.25 12.92 -22.57
C ARG A 442 32.14 11.69 -22.37
N GLN A 443 33.34 11.70 -22.95
CA GLN A 443 34.34 10.64 -22.78
C GLN A 443 35.00 10.64 -21.38
N GLY A 444 35.01 11.80 -20.70
CA GLY A 444 35.52 11.94 -19.34
C GLY A 444 34.53 11.53 -18.26
N VAL A 445 33.23 11.56 -18.54
CA VAL A 445 32.18 11.13 -17.61
C VAL A 445 32.20 9.61 -17.49
N ARG A 446 32.20 9.11 -16.26
CA ARG A 446 32.15 7.68 -15.95
C ARG A 446 30.70 7.23 -15.75
N PRO A 447 30.39 5.94 -16.01
CA PRO A 447 29.11 5.35 -15.66
C PRO A 447 28.73 5.67 -14.22
N VAL A 448 27.46 5.97 -14.03
CA VAL A 448 26.87 6.02 -12.70
C VAL A 448 26.73 4.58 -12.23
N ASP A 449 27.12 4.29 -10.99
CA ASP A 449 27.23 2.91 -10.48
C ASP A 449 25.93 2.09 -10.44
N TYR A 450 24.77 2.54 -10.99
CA TYR A 450 23.56 1.71 -10.85
C TYR A 450 22.36 1.94 -11.79
N ALA A 451 22.24 1.03 -12.76
CA ALA A 451 20.98 0.73 -13.43
C ALA A 451 20.57 -0.74 -13.20
N GLU A 452 20.57 -1.22 -11.95
CA GLU A 452 20.31 -2.64 -11.62
C GLU A 452 21.30 -3.59 -12.31
N ALA A 453 20.93 -4.84 -12.63
CA ALA A 453 21.78 -5.81 -13.34
C ALA A 453 22.06 -5.42 -14.81
N TYR A 454 21.94 -4.14 -15.16
CA TYR A 454 22.29 -3.57 -16.46
C TYR A 454 23.76 -3.88 -16.78
N PRO A 455 24.07 -4.23 -18.04
CA PRO A 455 25.42 -4.59 -18.40
C PRO A 455 26.32 -3.35 -18.26
N ALA A 456 27.24 -3.40 -17.30
CA ALA A 456 28.32 -2.43 -17.23
C ALA A 456 29.08 -2.42 -18.55
N CYS A 457 29.48 -1.25 -19.04
CA CYS A 457 30.46 -1.17 -20.12
C CYS A 457 31.67 -2.04 -19.74
N GLY A 458 32.08 -2.92 -20.67
CA GLY A 458 32.89 -4.10 -20.39
C GLY A 458 34.10 -3.82 -19.51
N CYS A 459 33.99 -4.20 -18.24
CA CYS A 459 35.04 -4.64 -17.31
C CYS A 459 36.45 -4.02 -17.48
N HIS A 460 36.54 -2.71 -17.72
CA HIS A 460 37.79 -1.96 -17.70
C HIS A 460 37.57 -0.65 -16.95
N ASP A 461 38.42 -0.37 -15.95
CA ASP A 461 38.58 0.97 -15.39
C ASP A 461 38.87 1.95 -16.54
N GLY A 462 37.89 2.78 -16.91
CA GLY A 462 38.11 3.86 -17.89
C GLY A 462 37.04 4.09 -18.97
N ASP A 463 35.99 3.26 -19.08
CA ASP A 463 34.97 3.45 -20.11
C ASP A 463 34.09 4.68 -19.87
N ALA A 464 33.75 5.38 -20.95
CA ALA A 464 32.88 6.54 -20.95
C ALA A 464 31.39 6.16 -20.82
N LEU A 465 30.62 6.98 -20.12
CA LEU A 465 29.15 6.85 -20.06
C LEU A 465 28.56 6.91 -21.50
N ARG A 466 27.75 5.92 -21.87
CA ARG A 466 27.03 5.90 -23.15
C ARG A 466 25.64 6.51 -23.00
N PHE A 467 25.07 6.94 -24.12
CA PHE A 467 23.71 7.47 -24.14
C PHE A 467 22.66 6.45 -23.65
N LEU A 468 22.85 5.16 -23.97
CA LEU A 468 21.97 4.09 -23.49
C LEU A 468 22.07 3.86 -21.98
N ASP A 469 23.23 4.08 -21.38
CA ASP A 469 23.44 3.95 -19.94
C ASP A 469 22.64 5.05 -19.22
N LEU A 470 22.68 6.29 -19.74
CA LEU A 470 21.84 7.39 -19.26
C LEU A 470 20.34 7.08 -19.38
N LEU A 471 19.88 6.48 -20.50
CA LEU A 471 18.48 6.09 -20.64
C LEU A 471 18.08 4.97 -19.66
N ALA A 472 18.99 4.07 -19.30
CA ALA A 472 18.73 3.01 -18.32
C ALA A 472 18.52 3.61 -16.92
N GLU A 473 19.41 4.51 -16.50
CA GLU A 473 19.29 5.28 -15.25
C GLU A 473 17.95 6.05 -15.17
N ILE A 474 17.58 6.74 -16.25
CA ILE A 474 16.31 7.47 -16.31
C ILE A 474 15.12 6.52 -16.18
N ALA A 475 15.17 5.34 -16.83
CA ALA A 475 14.09 4.37 -16.76
C ALA A 475 13.89 3.84 -15.33
N VAL A 476 14.97 3.53 -14.62
CA VAL A 476 14.93 3.06 -13.22
C VAL A 476 14.44 4.19 -12.30
N ALA A 477 15.02 5.39 -12.38
CA ALA A 477 14.59 6.53 -11.57
C ALA A 477 13.11 6.90 -11.80
N ALA A 478 12.63 6.82 -13.05
CA ALA A 478 11.23 7.04 -13.37
C ALA A 478 10.31 5.98 -12.77
N ARG A 479 10.68 4.69 -12.84
CA ARG A 479 9.91 3.61 -12.21
C ARG A 479 9.86 3.77 -10.69
N LEU A 480 11.02 3.96 -10.05
CA LEU A 480 11.11 4.09 -8.59
C LEU A 480 10.43 5.36 -8.06
N SER A 481 10.42 6.46 -8.81
CA SER A 481 9.63 7.65 -8.47
C SER A 481 8.13 7.51 -8.77
N GLY A 482 7.69 6.42 -9.40
CA GLY A 482 6.31 6.16 -9.78
C GLY A 482 5.83 6.89 -11.04
N ASP A 483 6.72 7.57 -11.78
CA ASP A 483 6.43 8.15 -13.10
C ASP A 483 6.52 7.08 -14.20
N ASN A 484 5.56 6.14 -14.15
CA ASN A 484 5.54 4.98 -15.03
C ASN A 484 5.42 5.38 -16.52
N GLU A 485 4.75 6.49 -16.85
CA GLU A 485 4.66 6.96 -18.24
C GLU A 485 6.00 7.46 -18.78
N ARG A 486 6.74 8.21 -17.95
CA ARG A 486 8.10 8.61 -18.31
C ARG A 486 9.00 7.38 -18.49
N ALA A 487 8.93 6.42 -17.57
CA ALA A 487 9.67 5.17 -17.66
C ALA A 487 9.36 4.42 -18.97
N PHE A 488 8.08 4.24 -19.31
CA PHE A 488 7.66 3.62 -20.58
C PHE A 488 8.20 4.36 -21.81
N THR A 489 8.16 5.69 -21.79
CA THR A 489 8.63 6.53 -22.91
C THR A 489 10.12 6.36 -23.15
N ILE A 490 10.89 6.32 -22.06
CA ILE A 490 12.35 6.19 -22.09
C ILE A 490 12.76 4.79 -22.52
N VAL A 491 12.14 3.75 -21.97
CA VAL A 491 12.37 2.36 -22.39
C VAL A 491 12.04 2.15 -23.88
N LYS A 492 10.92 2.71 -24.36
CA LYS A 492 10.57 2.69 -25.79
C LYS A 492 11.57 3.47 -26.66
N ARG A 493 12.16 4.56 -26.15
CA ARG A 493 13.22 5.30 -26.85
C ARG A 493 14.48 4.45 -26.96
N ALA A 494 14.93 3.85 -25.86
CA ALA A 494 16.12 2.99 -25.82
C ALA A 494 15.99 1.78 -26.76
N LEU A 495 14.87 1.06 -26.71
CA LEU A 495 14.60 -0.08 -27.58
C LEU A 495 14.53 0.29 -29.08
N ARG A 496 14.16 1.54 -29.42
CA ARG A 496 14.22 2.01 -30.81
C ARG A 496 15.66 2.27 -31.25
N SER A 497 16.48 2.88 -30.40
CA SER A 497 17.91 3.11 -30.67
C SER A 497 18.65 1.79 -30.88
N LEU A 498 18.30 0.75 -30.11
CA LEU A 498 18.91 -0.57 -30.20
C LEU A 498 18.53 -1.38 -31.46
N ARG A 499 17.52 -0.98 -32.26
CA ARG A 499 17.15 -1.73 -33.48
C ARG A 499 18.22 -1.76 -34.57
N GLY A 500 19.19 -0.84 -34.51
CA GLY A 500 20.31 -0.74 -35.46
C GLY A 500 21.65 -1.24 -34.91
N GLU A 501 21.71 -1.64 -33.63
CA GLU A 501 22.93 -2.07 -32.95
C GLU A 501 22.78 -3.51 -32.43
N SER A 502 23.80 -4.34 -32.57
CA SER A 502 23.78 -5.72 -32.05
C SER A 502 24.22 -5.73 -30.57
N ASP A 503 23.36 -5.26 -29.67
CA ASP A 503 23.55 -5.37 -28.21
C ASP A 503 22.39 -6.15 -27.55
N PRO A 504 22.48 -7.49 -27.53
CA PRO A 504 21.42 -8.33 -27.00
C PRO A 504 21.26 -8.19 -25.47
N LEU A 505 22.33 -7.89 -24.72
CA LEU A 505 22.27 -7.72 -23.26
C LEU A 505 21.45 -6.48 -22.89
N ARG A 506 21.78 -5.32 -23.46
CA ARG A 506 21.00 -4.09 -23.19
C ARG A 506 19.56 -4.22 -23.69
N THR A 507 19.36 -4.85 -24.84
CA THR A 507 18.02 -5.07 -25.39
C THR A 507 17.17 -5.92 -24.45
N ALA A 508 17.71 -7.05 -23.96
CA ALA A 508 17.01 -7.92 -23.02
C ALA A 508 16.71 -7.20 -21.70
N TRP A 509 17.66 -6.43 -21.16
CA TRP A 509 17.43 -5.67 -19.93
C TRP A 509 16.28 -4.65 -20.09
N PHE A 510 16.26 -3.87 -21.17
CA PHE A 510 15.16 -2.92 -21.41
C PHE A 510 13.80 -3.61 -21.63
N LEU A 511 13.79 -4.81 -22.20
CA LEU A 511 12.57 -5.63 -22.31
C LEU A 511 12.10 -6.07 -20.91
N VAL A 512 12.99 -6.53 -20.03
CA VAL A 512 12.64 -6.86 -18.63
C VAL A 512 12.03 -5.65 -17.91
N GLN A 513 12.64 -4.46 -18.04
CA GLN A 513 12.07 -3.24 -17.44
C GLN A 513 10.69 -2.89 -18.01
N ARG A 514 10.47 -3.06 -19.32
CA ARG A 514 9.15 -2.85 -19.94
C ARG A 514 8.12 -3.85 -19.44
N SER A 515 8.52 -5.12 -19.26
CA SER A 515 7.67 -6.16 -18.68
C SER A 515 7.24 -5.80 -17.26
N ARG A 516 8.18 -5.38 -16.40
CA ARG A 516 7.91 -4.93 -15.03
C ARG A 516 6.90 -3.78 -15.01
N LEU A 517 7.09 -2.77 -15.86
CA LEU A 517 6.15 -1.64 -15.98
C LEU A 517 4.77 -2.10 -16.48
N CYS A 518 4.71 -3.04 -17.42
CA CYS A 518 3.46 -3.59 -17.95
C CYS A 518 2.63 -4.27 -16.85
N GLN A 519 3.30 -5.11 -16.06
CA GLN A 519 2.72 -5.82 -14.92
C GLN A 519 2.29 -4.84 -13.82
N GLY A 520 3.18 -3.94 -13.40
CA GLY A 520 2.92 -2.98 -12.31
C GLY A 520 1.82 -1.96 -12.60
N THR A 521 1.60 -1.62 -13.88
CA THR A 521 0.52 -0.69 -14.29
C THR A 521 -0.76 -1.40 -14.75
N GLY A 522 -0.81 -2.74 -14.68
CA GLY A 522 -1.97 -3.51 -15.11
C GLY A 522 -2.28 -3.42 -16.61
N ARG A 523 -1.28 -3.06 -17.44
CA ARG A 523 -1.42 -2.97 -18.92
C ARG A 523 -1.34 -4.33 -19.60
N GLY A 524 -0.90 -5.35 -18.89
CA GLY A 524 -0.80 -6.74 -19.33
C GLY A 524 0.11 -7.55 -18.42
N ASN A 525 0.28 -8.83 -18.75
CA ASN A 525 1.10 -9.76 -17.97
C ASN A 525 2.62 -9.62 -18.23
N GLY A 526 3.03 -8.85 -19.25
CA GLY A 526 4.44 -8.60 -19.57
C GLY A 526 5.21 -9.78 -20.19
N TRP A 527 4.54 -10.88 -20.58
CA TRP A 527 5.21 -12.08 -21.11
C TRP A 527 5.91 -11.86 -22.45
N GLU A 528 5.28 -11.12 -23.38
CA GLU A 528 5.86 -10.88 -24.72
C GLU A 528 7.29 -10.33 -24.64
N ASP A 529 7.53 -9.44 -23.66
CA ASP A 529 8.83 -8.85 -23.42
C ASP A 529 9.81 -9.82 -22.75
N LEU A 530 9.36 -10.59 -21.75
CA LEU A 530 10.20 -11.57 -21.06
C LEU A 530 10.62 -12.72 -21.99
N GLY A 531 9.71 -13.25 -22.80
CA GLY A 531 10.02 -14.28 -23.78
C GLY A 531 11.01 -13.79 -24.83
N ALA A 532 10.84 -12.56 -25.34
CA ALA A 532 11.81 -11.96 -26.25
C ALA A 532 13.18 -11.73 -25.59
N ALA A 533 13.22 -11.32 -24.32
CA ALA A 533 14.46 -11.17 -23.56
C ALA A 533 15.16 -12.53 -23.36
N GLN A 534 14.41 -13.59 -23.05
CA GLN A 534 14.94 -14.94 -22.89
C GLN A 534 15.58 -15.45 -24.19
N GLU A 535 14.91 -15.31 -25.33
CA GLU A 535 15.45 -15.73 -26.62
C GLU A 535 16.74 -14.98 -26.99
N LEU A 536 16.86 -13.70 -26.63
CA LEU A 536 18.09 -12.93 -26.86
C LEU A 536 19.28 -13.44 -26.04
N MET A 537 19.04 -14.10 -24.90
CA MET A 537 20.11 -14.65 -24.06
C MET A 537 20.62 -16.02 -24.57
N HIS A 538 19.91 -16.67 -25.49
CA HIS A 538 20.34 -17.96 -26.02
C HIS A 538 21.71 -17.88 -26.71
N GLY A 539 22.64 -18.73 -26.26
CA GLY A 539 24.00 -18.81 -26.82
C GLY A 539 24.98 -17.73 -26.34
N LEU A 540 24.56 -16.82 -25.45
CA LEU A 540 25.45 -15.82 -24.86
C LEU A 540 26.17 -16.35 -23.61
N PRO A 541 27.37 -15.82 -23.28
CA PRO A 541 28.04 -16.13 -22.02
C PRO A 541 27.20 -15.68 -20.80
N PRO A 542 27.37 -16.34 -19.64
CA PRO A 542 26.79 -15.89 -18.37
C PRO A 542 27.08 -14.42 -18.06
N SER A 543 26.08 -13.69 -17.61
CA SER A 543 26.16 -12.29 -17.18
C SER A 543 25.05 -11.98 -16.18
N SER A 544 25.16 -10.87 -15.43
CA SER A 544 24.13 -10.45 -14.47
C SER A 544 22.77 -10.22 -15.15
N VAL A 545 22.76 -9.67 -16.37
CA VAL A 545 21.54 -9.55 -17.19
C VAL A 545 20.93 -10.91 -17.47
N HIS A 546 21.75 -11.91 -17.82
CA HIS A 546 21.27 -13.25 -18.11
C HIS A 546 20.63 -13.88 -16.86
N ALA A 547 21.26 -13.73 -15.69
CA ALA A 547 20.68 -14.17 -14.41
C ALA A 547 19.35 -13.46 -14.12
N GLU A 548 19.28 -12.13 -14.29
CA GLU A 548 18.07 -11.34 -14.06
C GLU A 548 16.92 -11.75 -15.00
N VAL A 549 17.21 -11.93 -16.30
CA VAL A 549 16.22 -12.37 -17.29
C VAL A 549 15.62 -13.73 -16.89
N LEU A 550 16.45 -14.73 -16.58
CA LEU A 550 15.94 -16.04 -16.19
C LEU A 550 15.22 -16.01 -14.84
N ALA A 551 15.69 -15.21 -13.88
CA ALA A 551 15.00 -15.03 -12.60
C ALA A 551 13.60 -14.40 -12.79
N ALA A 552 13.48 -13.39 -13.68
CA ALA A 552 12.22 -12.76 -14.02
C ALA A 552 11.28 -13.72 -14.78
N VAL A 553 11.80 -14.48 -15.75
CA VAL A 553 11.04 -15.50 -16.48
C VAL A 553 10.54 -16.59 -15.53
N ALA A 554 11.40 -17.12 -14.64
CA ALA A 554 11.01 -18.14 -13.68
C ALA A 554 9.95 -17.63 -12.69
N SER A 555 10.12 -16.40 -12.20
CA SER A 555 9.16 -15.76 -11.29
C SER A 555 7.81 -15.45 -11.95
N TRP A 556 7.82 -15.13 -13.25
CA TRP A 556 6.59 -14.98 -14.03
C TRP A 556 5.92 -16.33 -14.28
N ALA A 557 6.70 -17.31 -14.75
CA ALA A 557 6.19 -18.60 -15.17
C ALA A 557 5.61 -19.41 -14.00
N ILE A 558 6.19 -19.34 -12.78
CA ILE A 558 5.60 -20.04 -11.62
C ILE A 558 4.17 -19.55 -11.30
N LEU A 559 3.84 -18.29 -11.61
CA LEU A 559 2.52 -17.71 -11.36
C LEU A 559 1.51 -17.92 -12.51
N HIS A 560 1.98 -18.19 -13.72
CA HIS A 560 1.13 -18.20 -14.94
C HIS A 560 1.16 -19.54 -15.68
N ASP A 561 2.33 -20.14 -15.84
CA ASP A 561 2.55 -21.41 -16.53
C ASP A 561 3.60 -22.28 -15.80
N PRO A 562 3.30 -22.72 -14.56
CA PRO A 562 4.19 -23.59 -13.81
C PRO A 562 4.34 -24.96 -14.50
N GLY A 563 5.57 -25.43 -14.70
CA GLY A 563 5.83 -26.74 -15.30
C GLY A 563 7.31 -27.11 -15.41
N PRO A 564 7.64 -28.22 -16.11
CA PRO A 564 9.02 -28.68 -16.26
C PRO A 564 9.97 -27.64 -16.89
N GLY A 565 9.48 -26.83 -17.83
CA GLY A 565 10.25 -25.73 -18.42
C GLY A 565 10.59 -24.64 -17.41
N THR A 566 9.65 -24.32 -16.52
CA THR A 566 9.83 -23.37 -15.41
C THR A 566 10.87 -23.88 -14.42
N PHE A 567 10.85 -25.19 -14.11
CA PHE A 567 11.83 -25.83 -13.23
C PHE A 567 13.25 -25.67 -13.79
N ALA A 568 13.48 -26.05 -15.05
CA ALA A 568 14.77 -25.91 -15.71
C ALA A 568 15.24 -24.44 -15.78
N THR A 569 14.30 -23.51 -16.00
CA THR A 569 14.59 -22.07 -16.02
C THR A 569 15.03 -21.56 -14.64
N ALA A 570 14.34 -21.99 -13.58
CA ALA A 570 14.66 -21.60 -12.21
C ALA A 570 16.02 -22.17 -11.75
N GLU A 571 16.33 -23.43 -12.07
CA GLU A 571 17.65 -24.02 -11.81
C GLU A 571 18.75 -23.22 -12.51
N ARG A 572 18.53 -22.91 -13.80
CA ARG A 572 19.50 -22.14 -14.57
C ARG A 572 19.68 -20.71 -14.04
N ALA A 573 18.62 -20.09 -13.53
CA ALA A 573 18.70 -18.78 -12.90
C ALA A 573 19.58 -18.81 -11.64
N VAL A 574 19.45 -19.84 -10.79
CA VAL A 574 20.31 -20.04 -9.62
C VAL A 574 21.77 -20.22 -10.04
N GLU A 575 22.04 -21.14 -10.98
CA GLU A 575 23.40 -21.40 -11.47
C GLU A 575 24.07 -20.14 -12.02
N LEU A 576 23.34 -19.33 -12.80
CA LEU A 576 23.89 -18.11 -13.36
C LEU A 576 24.16 -17.06 -12.29
N ALA A 577 23.26 -16.88 -11.33
CA ALA A 577 23.44 -15.94 -10.22
C ALA A 577 24.68 -16.29 -9.37
N GLU A 578 24.88 -17.57 -9.06
CA GLU A 578 26.09 -18.06 -8.38
C GLU A 578 27.36 -17.77 -9.20
N LEU A 579 27.30 -18.03 -10.51
CA LEU A 579 28.45 -17.89 -11.39
C LEU A 579 28.90 -16.43 -11.57
N VAL A 580 27.97 -15.48 -11.47
CA VAL A 580 28.28 -14.04 -11.52
C VAL A 580 28.52 -13.42 -10.13
N GLY A 581 28.34 -14.19 -9.06
CA GLY A 581 28.57 -13.75 -7.68
C GLY A 581 27.46 -12.84 -7.11
N ASP A 582 26.24 -12.93 -7.62
CA ASP A 582 25.08 -12.16 -7.14
C ASP A 582 24.28 -13.00 -6.14
N GLU A 583 24.62 -12.89 -4.85
CA GLU A 583 24.00 -13.66 -3.76
C GLU A 583 22.51 -13.31 -3.57
N GLU A 584 22.10 -12.06 -3.78
CA GLU A 584 20.69 -11.67 -3.62
C GLU A 584 19.81 -12.26 -4.73
N ALA A 585 20.26 -12.19 -5.99
CA ALA A 585 19.59 -12.82 -7.11
C ALA A 585 19.58 -14.35 -7.01
N GLU A 586 20.66 -14.96 -6.48
CA GLU A 586 20.74 -16.39 -6.18
C GLU A 586 19.62 -16.78 -5.21
N LEU A 587 19.56 -16.12 -4.04
CA LEU A 587 18.58 -16.43 -3.01
C LEU A 587 17.15 -16.20 -3.50
N ASN A 588 16.91 -15.13 -4.26
CA ASN A 588 15.61 -14.87 -4.86
C ASN A 588 15.19 -16.00 -5.83
N SER A 589 16.10 -16.47 -6.67
CA SER A 589 15.84 -17.56 -7.62
C SER A 589 15.64 -18.90 -6.90
N ARG A 590 16.39 -19.15 -5.82
CA ARG A 590 16.24 -20.34 -4.95
C ARG A 590 14.86 -20.42 -4.31
N LEU A 591 14.26 -19.30 -3.88
CA LEU A 591 12.88 -19.30 -3.37
C LEU A 591 11.86 -19.76 -4.42
N THR A 592 12.08 -19.41 -5.70
CA THR A 592 11.23 -19.89 -6.80
C THR A 592 11.40 -21.39 -7.01
N LEU A 593 12.65 -21.86 -7.07
CA LEU A 593 12.97 -23.27 -7.24
C LEU A 593 12.45 -24.14 -6.08
N ALA A 594 12.55 -23.64 -4.85
CA ALA A 594 12.03 -24.29 -3.65
C ALA A 594 10.51 -24.53 -3.76
N GLY A 595 9.75 -23.53 -4.21
CA GLY A 595 8.31 -23.67 -4.48
C GLY A 595 8.01 -24.75 -5.53
N LEU A 596 8.74 -24.74 -6.64
CA LEU A 596 8.58 -25.74 -7.70
C LEU A 596 8.92 -27.16 -7.25
N ARG A 597 9.94 -27.34 -6.39
CA ARG A 597 10.29 -28.63 -5.76
C ARG A 597 9.17 -29.16 -4.88
N VAL A 598 8.54 -28.27 -4.09
CA VAL A 598 7.38 -28.65 -3.28
C VAL A 598 6.23 -29.11 -4.19
N ASP A 599 5.92 -28.35 -5.24
CA ASP A 599 4.83 -28.64 -6.17
C ASP A 599 5.07 -29.91 -7.02
N SER A 600 6.33 -30.28 -7.28
CA SER A 600 6.70 -31.50 -8.00
C SER A 600 6.68 -32.76 -7.12
N GLY A 601 6.66 -32.60 -5.80
CA GLY A 601 6.63 -33.70 -4.83
C GLY A 601 7.90 -33.91 -4.02
N GLU A 602 8.96 -33.13 -4.27
CA GLU A 602 10.16 -33.06 -3.45
C GLU A 602 9.92 -32.15 -2.23
N VAL A 603 8.88 -32.49 -1.45
CA VAL A 603 8.31 -31.62 -0.41
C VAL A 603 9.34 -31.23 0.64
N ASP A 604 9.98 -32.20 1.30
CA ASP A 604 10.90 -31.87 2.40
C ASP A 604 12.15 -31.11 1.92
N ALA A 605 12.71 -31.49 0.76
CA ALA A 605 13.84 -30.79 0.17
C ALA A 605 13.51 -29.33 -0.19
N GLY A 606 12.36 -29.09 -0.83
CA GLY A 606 11.93 -27.73 -1.15
C GLY A 606 11.63 -26.87 0.10
N LEU A 607 11.07 -27.46 1.16
CA LEU A 607 10.86 -26.74 2.42
C LEU A 607 12.18 -26.43 3.15
N ASP A 608 13.18 -27.30 3.07
CA ASP A 608 14.52 -27.04 3.62
C ASP A 608 15.27 -25.97 2.83
N ASP A 609 15.10 -25.92 1.51
CA ASP A 609 15.63 -24.83 0.68
C ASP A 609 15.03 -23.48 1.10
N PHE A 610 13.71 -23.41 1.33
CA PHE A 610 13.07 -22.20 1.85
C PHE A 610 13.69 -21.74 3.17
N ARG A 611 13.86 -22.65 4.14
CA ARG A 611 14.46 -22.34 5.45
C ARG A 611 15.90 -21.83 5.30
N THR A 612 16.69 -22.49 4.48
CA THR A 612 18.11 -22.15 4.28
C THR A 612 18.27 -20.80 3.59
N SER A 613 17.51 -20.56 2.51
CA SER A 613 17.55 -19.29 1.78
C SER A 613 17.05 -18.12 2.62
N LEU A 614 15.98 -18.32 3.41
CA LEU A 614 15.49 -17.29 4.33
C LEU A 614 16.50 -16.97 5.44
N GLY A 615 17.14 -17.98 6.03
CA GLY A 615 18.18 -17.76 7.03
C GLY A 615 19.32 -16.88 6.50
N ARG A 616 19.87 -17.22 5.33
CA ARG A 616 20.90 -16.42 4.65
C ARG A 616 20.41 -15.00 4.34
N ALA A 617 19.19 -14.85 3.84
CA ALA A 617 18.63 -13.54 3.52
C ALA A 617 18.48 -12.66 4.78
N VAL A 618 18.06 -13.23 5.90
CA VAL A 618 17.97 -12.53 7.20
C VAL A 618 19.36 -12.12 7.69
N ASP A 619 20.34 -13.00 7.63
CA ASP A 619 21.72 -12.72 8.06
C ASP A 619 22.37 -11.60 7.23
N ARG A 620 22.04 -11.51 5.94
CA ARG A 620 22.54 -10.49 5.01
C ARG A 620 21.73 -9.19 5.01
N GLY A 621 20.49 -9.22 5.50
CA GLY A 621 19.58 -8.08 5.43
C GLY A 621 18.99 -7.87 4.02
N TYR A 622 18.79 -8.92 3.23
CA TYR A 622 18.16 -8.83 1.90
C TYR A 622 16.63 -8.75 2.03
N PHE A 623 16.12 -7.55 2.35
CA PHE A 623 14.73 -7.33 2.74
C PHE A 623 13.70 -7.78 1.70
N ALA A 624 14.00 -7.67 0.42
CA ALA A 624 13.15 -8.15 -0.67
C ALA A 624 12.97 -9.67 -0.63
N VAL A 625 14.08 -10.37 -0.50
CA VAL A 625 14.12 -11.83 -0.40
C VAL A 625 13.45 -12.30 0.89
N ILE A 626 13.68 -11.62 2.02
CA ILE A 626 13.01 -11.89 3.29
C ILE A 626 11.49 -11.73 3.13
N ALA A 627 11.03 -10.60 2.60
CA ALA A 627 9.61 -10.32 2.41
C ALA A 627 8.95 -11.37 1.51
N ARG A 628 9.53 -11.63 0.33
CA ARG A 628 9.02 -12.62 -0.63
C ARG A 628 9.04 -14.03 -0.06
N GLY A 629 10.11 -14.42 0.63
CA GLY A 629 10.24 -15.75 1.22
C GLY A 629 9.23 -15.98 2.34
N HIS A 630 8.98 -15.00 3.22
CA HIS A 630 7.96 -15.11 4.26
C HIS A 630 6.51 -15.06 3.73
N VAL A 631 6.29 -14.62 2.49
CA VAL A 631 5.01 -14.80 1.80
C VAL A 631 4.91 -16.21 1.20
N ASN A 632 5.93 -16.66 0.48
CA ASN A 632 5.85 -17.90 -0.30
C ASN A 632 6.03 -19.17 0.54
N PHE A 633 6.92 -19.17 1.53
CA PHE A 633 7.19 -20.34 2.36
C PHE A 633 5.96 -20.84 3.15
N PRO A 634 5.21 -20.00 3.89
CA PRO A 634 4.00 -20.47 4.57
C PRO A 634 2.91 -20.88 3.58
N SER A 635 2.87 -20.27 2.39
CA SER A 635 1.98 -20.71 1.31
C SER A 635 2.33 -22.14 0.85
N ALA A 636 3.61 -22.46 0.64
CA ALA A 636 4.04 -23.81 0.29
C ALA A 636 3.70 -24.83 1.38
N LEU A 637 3.94 -24.50 2.66
CA LEU A 637 3.57 -25.34 3.81
C LEU A 637 2.05 -25.62 3.87
N GLU A 638 1.22 -24.58 3.70
CA GLU A 638 -0.23 -24.72 3.65
C GLU A 638 -0.67 -25.61 2.49
N GLY A 639 -0.04 -25.46 1.32
CA GLY A 639 -0.33 -26.24 0.12
C GLY A 639 -0.17 -27.75 0.29
N VAL A 640 0.76 -28.19 1.15
CA VAL A 640 1.02 -29.61 1.46
C VAL A 640 0.37 -30.08 2.76
N GLY A 641 -0.44 -29.23 3.41
CA GLY A 641 -1.22 -29.58 4.60
C GLY A 641 -0.48 -29.36 5.93
N ARG A 642 0.68 -28.69 5.95
CA ARG A 642 1.45 -28.37 7.16
C ARG A 642 1.02 -27.02 7.76
N SER A 643 -0.29 -26.85 7.99
CA SER A 643 -0.90 -25.58 8.39
C SER A 643 -0.38 -25.04 9.72
N ARG A 644 -0.02 -25.91 10.68
CA ARG A 644 0.55 -25.49 11.98
C ARG A 644 1.90 -24.81 11.81
N GLU A 645 2.80 -25.43 11.08
CA GLU A 645 4.12 -24.87 10.77
C GLU A 645 4.01 -23.58 9.93
N ALA A 646 3.03 -23.51 9.03
CA ALA A 646 2.78 -22.28 8.28
C ALA A 646 2.47 -21.10 9.22
N VAL A 647 1.65 -21.30 10.27
CA VAL A 647 1.37 -20.26 11.27
C VAL A 647 2.65 -19.84 12.02
N GLU A 648 3.47 -20.80 12.47
CA GLU A 648 4.74 -20.52 13.16
C GLU A 648 5.70 -19.67 12.30
N VAL A 649 5.82 -20.00 11.01
CA VAL A 649 6.63 -19.25 10.05
C VAL A 649 6.06 -17.85 9.80
N THR A 650 4.72 -17.70 9.76
CA THR A 650 4.11 -16.37 9.62
C THR A 650 4.30 -15.48 10.83
N GLU A 651 4.45 -16.02 12.05
CA GLU A 651 4.74 -15.23 13.25
C GLU A 651 6.09 -14.53 13.14
N GLN A 652 7.12 -15.28 12.77
CA GLN A 652 8.45 -14.71 12.48
C GLN A 652 8.40 -13.74 11.29
N GLY A 653 7.66 -14.08 10.24
CA GLY A 653 7.50 -13.23 9.06
C GLY A 653 6.84 -11.88 9.38
N VAL A 654 5.78 -11.87 10.20
CA VAL A 654 5.12 -10.63 10.66
C VAL A 654 6.06 -9.82 11.52
N GLU A 655 6.81 -10.44 12.44
CA GLU A 655 7.78 -9.74 13.28
C GLU A 655 8.85 -9.04 12.41
N LEU A 656 9.46 -9.76 11.47
CA LEU A 656 10.52 -9.23 10.61
C LEU A 656 10.02 -8.15 9.65
N THR A 657 8.94 -8.43 8.91
CA THR A 657 8.37 -7.45 7.96
C THR A 657 7.85 -6.20 8.68
N THR A 658 7.27 -6.35 9.87
CA THR A 658 6.91 -5.20 10.71
C THR A 658 8.14 -4.48 11.18
N ARG A 659 9.17 -5.16 11.70
CA ARG A 659 10.43 -4.54 12.16
C ARG A 659 11.08 -3.70 11.06
N TYR A 660 11.09 -4.19 9.83
CA TYR A 660 11.65 -3.51 8.67
C TYR A 660 10.70 -2.52 7.98
N GLY A 661 9.47 -2.36 8.49
CA GLY A 661 8.54 -1.36 7.99
C GLY A 661 7.83 -1.69 6.68
N LEU A 662 7.78 -2.97 6.32
CA LEU A 662 7.26 -3.47 5.05
C LEU A 662 5.75 -3.74 5.17
N LYS A 663 4.94 -2.68 5.22
CA LYS A 663 3.48 -2.78 5.48
C LYS A 663 2.76 -3.69 4.48
N ASP A 664 2.98 -3.51 3.18
CA ASP A 664 2.33 -4.35 2.17
C ASP A 664 2.75 -5.82 2.30
N SER A 665 4.05 -6.10 2.48
CA SER A 665 4.55 -7.46 2.72
C SER A 665 3.96 -8.07 4.00
N THR A 666 3.83 -7.28 5.06
CA THR A 666 3.18 -7.72 6.32
C THR A 666 1.73 -8.12 6.06
N SER A 667 1.01 -7.35 5.24
CA SER A 667 -0.35 -7.70 4.80
C SER A 667 -0.40 -9.05 4.08
N TRP A 668 0.53 -9.31 3.15
CA TRP A 668 0.60 -10.61 2.47
C TRP A 668 0.85 -11.78 3.43
N VAL A 669 1.79 -11.62 4.37
CA VAL A 669 2.09 -12.65 5.38
C VAL A 669 0.86 -12.92 6.26
N LEU A 670 0.16 -11.87 6.71
CA LEU A 670 -1.08 -11.99 7.49
C LEU A 670 -2.21 -12.64 6.69
N GLY A 671 -2.31 -12.38 5.39
CA GLY A 671 -3.26 -13.06 4.50
C GLY A 671 -3.01 -14.56 4.40
N ASN A 672 -1.75 -15.01 4.41
CA ASN A 672 -1.41 -16.43 4.46
C ASN A 672 -1.62 -17.03 5.85
N ARG A 673 -1.32 -16.27 6.92
CA ARG A 673 -1.64 -16.65 8.30
C ARG A 673 -3.14 -16.89 8.48
N ALA A 674 -3.99 -16.02 7.92
CA ALA A 674 -5.44 -16.16 7.99
C ALA A 674 -5.92 -17.46 7.33
N GLU A 675 -5.36 -17.84 6.16
CA GLU A 675 -5.68 -19.11 5.50
C GLU A 675 -5.31 -20.32 6.37
N SER A 676 -4.08 -20.37 6.90
CA SER A 676 -3.65 -21.49 7.74
C SER A 676 -4.39 -21.58 9.07
N LEU A 677 -4.72 -20.44 9.70
CA LEU A 677 -5.57 -20.42 10.89
C LEU A 677 -6.99 -20.92 10.60
N GLN A 678 -7.54 -20.57 9.43
CA GLN A 678 -8.84 -21.08 8.99
C GLN A 678 -8.82 -22.60 8.82
N SER A 679 -7.77 -23.12 8.17
CA SER A 679 -7.54 -24.55 7.99
C SER A 679 -7.46 -25.32 9.32
N LEU A 680 -6.86 -24.72 10.35
CA LEU A 680 -6.75 -25.28 11.72
C LEU A 680 -8.03 -25.14 12.55
N GLY A 681 -9.10 -24.51 12.04
CA GLY A 681 -10.34 -24.25 12.79
C GLY A 681 -10.27 -23.07 13.76
N ARG A 682 -9.19 -22.27 13.75
CA ARG A 682 -8.98 -21.09 14.61
C ARG A 682 -9.58 -19.83 13.96
N TRP A 683 -10.89 -19.86 13.71
CA TRP A 683 -11.58 -18.91 12.83
C TRP A 683 -11.65 -17.48 13.34
N GLU A 684 -11.72 -17.28 14.65
CA GLU A 684 -11.69 -15.94 15.24
C GLU A 684 -10.33 -15.25 15.00
N GLU A 685 -9.24 -16.00 15.18
CA GLU A 685 -7.88 -15.52 14.90
C GLU A 685 -7.65 -15.33 13.39
N ALA A 686 -8.20 -16.20 12.56
CA ALA A 686 -8.17 -16.04 11.10
C ALA A 686 -8.86 -14.74 10.66
N GLY A 687 -10.01 -14.41 11.26
CA GLY A 687 -10.74 -13.18 11.00
C GLY A 687 -9.92 -11.94 11.37
N ARG A 688 -9.30 -11.93 12.56
CA ARG A 688 -8.38 -10.87 12.98
C ARG A 688 -7.21 -10.70 12.02
N ALA A 689 -6.53 -11.79 11.65
CA ALA A 689 -5.40 -11.75 10.72
C ALA A 689 -5.80 -11.18 9.35
N ALA A 690 -6.99 -11.53 8.83
CA ALA A 690 -7.49 -10.96 7.57
C ALA A 690 -7.84 -9.47 7.68
N ASP A 691 -8.42 -9.05 8.81
CA ASP A 691 -8.73 -7.63 9.05
C ASP A 691 -7.45 -6.80 9.23
N ASP A 692 -6.44 -7.35 9.89
CA ASP A 692 -5.12 -6.74 10.07
C ASP A 692 -4.39 -6.63 8.72
N ALA A 693 -4.44 -7.68 7.89
CA ALA A 693 -3.93 -7.65 6.53
C ALA A 693 -4.56 -6.50 5.73
N ARG A 694 -5.90 -6.39 5.76
CA ARG A 694 -6.62 -5.31 5.06
C ARG A 694 -6.20 -3.91 5.53
N ARG A 695 -5.92 -3.71 6.82
CA ARG A 695 -5.47 -2.41 7.35
C ARG A 695 -4.06 -2.04 6.89
N LEU A 696 -3.19 -3.02 6.66
CA LEU A 696 -1.80 -2.81 6.26
C LEU A 696 -1.58 -2.81 4.73
N ALA A 697 -2.56 -3.29 3.96
CA ALA A 697 -2.47 -3.38 2.51
C ALA A 697 -2.31 -2.01 1.84
N GLN A 698 -1.30 -1.88 0.98
CA GLN A 698 -0.99 -0.69 0.18
C GLN A 698 -1.19 -0.95 -1.32
N SER A 699 -1.10 -2.20 -1.77
CA SER A 699 -1.34 -2.60 -3.15
C SER A 699 -2.77 -3.15 -3.37
N PRO A 700 -3.36 -2.97 -4.57
CA PRO A 700 -4.64 -3.58 -4.90
C PRO A 700 -4.66 -5.10 -4.69
N ARG A 701 -3.56 -5.80 -5.01
CA ARG A 701 -3.49 -7.26 -4.85
C ARG A 701 -3.46 -7.69 -3.39
N ALA A 702 -2.79 -6.95 -2.50
CA ALA A 702 -2.83 -7.21 -1.07
C ALA A 702 -4.24 -7.04 -0.50
N LEU A 703 -4.96 -5.99 -0.92
CA LEU A 703 -6.37 -5.78 -0.57
C LEU A 703 -7.25 -6.93 -1.07
N ALA A 704 -7.06 -7.35 -2.32
CA ALA A 704 -7.80 -8.45 -2.93
C ALA A 704 -7.58 -9.78 -2.19
N LEU A 705 -6.34 -10.05 -1.75
CA LEU A 705 -6.04 -11.23 -0.95
C LEU A 705 -6.76 -11.20 0.39
N ALA A 706 -6.72 -10.08 1.12
CA ALA A 706 -7.40 -9.94 2.40
C ALA A 706 -8.93 -10.15 2.26
N ALA A 707 -9.54 -9.54 1.25
CA ALA A 707 -10.97 -9.72 0.94
C ALA A 707 -11.31 -11.18 0.56
N SER A 708 -10.43 -11.84 -0.20
CA SER A 708 -10.54 -13.27 -0.51
C SER A 708 -10.54 -14.14 0.75
N ARG A 709 -9.64 -13.88 1.72
CA ARG A 709 -9.63 -14.59 3.01
C ARG A 709 -10.93 -14.38 3.80
N ARG A 710 -11.42 -13.13 3.86
CA ARG A 710 -12.72 -12.81 4.49
C ARG A 710 -13.88 -13.54 3.81
N THR A 711 -13.88 -13.61 2.49
CA THR A 711 -14.88 -14.36 1.72
C THR A 711 -14.91 -15.83 2.13
N GLY A 712 -13.75 -16.49 2.16
CA GLY A 712 -13.61 -17.88 2.57
C GLY A 712 -14.15 -18.13 3.98
N LEU A 713 -13.77 -17.27 4.94
CA LEU A 713 -14.20 -17.38 6.34
C LEU A 713 -15.70 -17.15 6.51
N ALA A 714 -16.25 -16.12 5.85
CA ALA A 714 -17.68 -15.80 5.89
C ALA A 714 -18.53 -16.97 5.35
N LEU A 715 -18.09 -17.62 4.27
CA LEU A 715 -18.77 -18.81 3.73
C LEU A 715 -18.77 -20.00 4.69
N ASP A 716 -17.69 -20.20 5.45
CA ASP A 716 -17.60 -21.28 6.44
C ASP A 716 -18.44 -20.97 7.70
N GLN A 717 -18.53 -19.70 8.08
CA GLN A 717 -19.36 -19.21 9.19
C GLN A 717 -20.85 -19.06 8.83
N GLY A 718 -21.20 -19.11 7.55
CA GLY A 718 -22.57 -18.93 7.06
C GLY A 718 -23.04 -17.48 6.88
N ASP A 719 -22.13 -16.52 6.83
CA ASP A 719 -22.41 -15.14 6.43
C ASP A 719 -22.30 -14.99 4.90
N PHE A 720 -23.32 -15.44 4.18
CA PHE A 720 -23.31 -15.45 2.71
C PHE A 720 -23.41 -14.05 2.09
N ALA A 721 -24.08 -13.10 2.75
CA ALA A 721 -24.18 -11.72 2.28
C ALA A 721 -22.84 -10.97 2.43
N GLY A 722 -22.16 -11.16 3.56
CA GLY A 722 -20.79 -10.68 3.75
C GLY A 722 -19.82 -11.31 2.75
N ALA A 723 -19.96 -12.61 2.49
CA ALA A 723 -19.14 -13.31 1.49
C ALA A 723 -19.33 -12.74 0.06
N GLU A 724 -20.56 -12.42 -0.36
CA GLU A 724 -20.81 -11.79 -1.67
C GLU A 724 -20.15 -10.41 -1.78
N THR A 725 -20.24 -9.61 -0.71
CA THR A 725 -19.66 -8.28 -0.66
C THR A 725 -18.14 -8.33 -0.76
N GLU A 726 -17.50 -9.17 0.05
CA GLU A 726 -16.03 -9.32 0.05
C GLU A 726 -15.52 -9.99 -1.25
N LEU A 727 -16.29 -10.88 -1.86
CA LEU A 727 -15.94 -11.47 -3.16
C LEU A 727 -15.91 -10.40 -4.26
N ALA A 728 -16.87 -9.48 -4.28
CA ALA A 728 -16.90 -8.39 -5.24
C ALA A 728 -15.66 -7.48 -5.11
N VAL A 729 -15.25 -7.16 -3.86
CA VAL A 729 -14.02 -6.40 -3.57
C VAL A 729 -12.78 -7.14 -4.09
N ALA A 730 -12.67 -8.45 -3.84
CA ALA A 730 -11.56 -9.26 -4.32
C ALA A 730 -11.49 -9.27 -5.87
N GLN A 731 -12.63 -9.42 -6.54
CA GLN A 731 -12.71 -9.42 -8.01
C GLN A 731 -12.33 -8.08 -8.63
N GLU A 732 -12.80 -6.97 -8.05
CA GLU A 732 -12.46 -5.61 -8.49
C GLU A 732 -10.95 -5.38 -8.44
N HIS A 733 -10.32 -5.72 -7.32
CA HIS A 733 -8.91 -5.40 -7.10
C HIS A 733 -7.92 -6.38 -7.77
N TYR A 734 -8.27 -7.66 -7.96
CA TYR A 734 -7.46 -8.54 -8.82
C TYR A 734 -7.54 -8.14 -10.29
N GLY A 735 -8.70 -7.65 -10.75
CA GLY A 735 -8.92 -7.25 -12.15
C GLY A 735 -8.81 -8.40 -13.15
N THR A 736 -8.81 -8.06 -14.44
CA THR A 736 -8.84 -9.03 -15.57
C THR A 736 -7.57 -9.04 -16.44
N HIS A 737 -6.62 -8.15 -16.18
CA HIS A 737 -5.48 -7.91 -17.08
C HIS A 737 -4.26 -8.82 -16.82
N ASP A 738 -4.17 -9.43 -15.63
CA ASP A 738 -3.09 -10.36 -15.25
C ASP A 738 -3.67 -11.58 -14.52
N PRO A 739 -4.35 -12.50 -15.24
CA PRO A 739 -5.02 -13.63 -14.62
C PRO A 739 -3.99 -14.65 -14.09
N GLN A 740 -3.97 -14.83 -12.77
CA GLN A 740 -3.17 -15.84 -12.11
C GLN A 740 -4.06 -17.00 -11.61
N PRO A 741 -3.79 -18.26 -12.01
CA PRO A 741 -4.63 -19.41 -11.63
C PRO A 741 -4.85 -19.55 -10.12
N GLN A 742 -3.83 -19.25 -9.31
CA GLN A 742 -3.95 -19.31 -7.84
C GLN A 742 -5.03 -18.40 -7.27
N HIS A 743 -5.31 -17.26 -7.91
CA HIS A 743 -6.38 -16.34 -7.49
C HIS A 743 -7.70 -16.71 -8.16
N ALA A 744 -7.68 -16.99 -9.47
CA ALA A 744 -8.87 -17.33 -10.24
C ALA A 744 -9.58 -18.58 -9.71
N LEU A 745 -8.83 -19.63 -9.36
CA LEU A 745 -9.39 -20.88 -8.83
C LEU A 745 -10.03 -20.68 -7.45
N VAL A 746 -9.42 -19.87 -6.58
CA VAL A 746 -9.98 -19.57 -5.26
C VAL A 746 -11.26 -18.74 -5.40
N MET A 747 -11.27 -17.72 -6.26
CA MET A 747 -12.47 -16.92 -6.56
C MET A 747 -13.59 -17.77 -7.17
N ALA A 748 -13.27 -18.66 -8.11
CA ALA A 748 -14.23 -19.58 -8.70
C ALA A 748 -14.83 -20.53 -7.65
N ARG A 749 -14.03 -21.03 -6.71
CA ARG A 749 -14.53 -21.83 -5.59
C ARG A 749 -15.49 -21.02 -4.71
N HIS A 750 -15.19 -19.77 -4.40
CA HIS A 750 -16.10 -18.92 -3.62
C HIS A 750 -17.42 -18.66 -4.35
N ALA A 751 -17.37 -18.25 -5.62
CA ALA A 751 -18.56 -18.02 -6.44
C ALA A 751 -19.43 -19.29 -6.55
N LEU A 752 -18.79 -20.45 -6.73
CA LEU A 752 -19.47 -21.73 -6.77
C LEU A 752 -20.18 -22.04 -5.45
N ARG A 753 -19.52 -21.83 -4.31
CA ARG A 753 -20.12 -22.07 -2.99
C ARG A 753 -21.32 -21.15 -2.70
N ILE A 754 -21.24 -19.89 -3.13
CA ILE A 754 -22.36 -18.93 -3.04
C ILE A 754 -23.53 -19.41 -3.91
N ALA A 755 -23.28 -19.76 -5.17
CA ALA A 755 -24.30 -20.26 -6.09
C ALA A 755 -24.94 -21.57 -5.58
N ALA A 756 -24.14 -22.48 -5.05
CA ALA A 756 -24.61 -23.73 -4.46
C ALA A 756 -25.53 -23.48 -3.25
N HIS A 757 -25.15 -22.56 -2.35
CA HIS A 757 -25.98 -22.17 -1.21
C HIS A 757 -27.35 -21.63 -1.63
N GLN A 758 -27.39 -20.84 -2.71
CA GLN A 758 -28.62 -20.27 -3.27
C GLN A 758 -29.42 -21.25 -4.15
N GLY A 759 -28.99 -22.51 -4.26
CA GLY A 759 -29.63 -23.53 -5.09
C GLY A 759 -29.50 -23.29 -6.61
N ARG A 760 -28.58 -22.42 -7.04
CA ARG A 760 -28.34 -22.07 -8.44
C ARG A 760 -27.36 -23.05 -9.09
N VAL A 761 -27.78 -24.30 -9.25
CA VAL A 761 -26.91 -25.38 -9.77
C VAL A 761 -26.41 -25.14 -11.20
N LEU A 762 -27.17 -24.43 -12.04
CA LEU A 762 -26.72 -24.09 -13.39
C LEU A 762 -25.58 -23.08 -13.38
N ASP A 763 -25.56 -22.16 -12.42
CA ASP A 763 -24.48 -21.19 -12.25
C ASP A 763 -23.22 -21.87 -11.69
N VAL A 764 -23.39 -22.84 -10.78
CA VAL A 764 -22.31 -23.75 -10.35
C VAL A 764 -21.66 -24.43 -11.56
N ARG A 765 -22.47 -24.98 -12.47
CA ARG A 765 -21.97 -25.62 -13.70
C ARG A 765 -21.29 -24.64 -14.64
N SER A 766 -21.83 -23.44 -14.79
CA SER A 766 -21.24 -22.40 -15.64
C SER A 766 -19.84 -22.01 -15.16
N VAL A 767 -19.69 -21.74 -13.86
CA VAL A 767 -18.39 -21.42 -13.25
C VAL A 767 -17.42 -22.61 -13.36
N LEU A 768 -17.89 -23.82 -13.03
CA LEU A 768 -17.07 -25.02 -13.15
C LEU A 768 -16.62 -25.26 -14.60
N GLN A 769 -17.49 -25.08 -15.58
CA GLN A 769 -17.16 -25.25 -16.98
C GLN A 769 -16.02 -24.32 -17.41
N GLN A 770 -16.08 -23.03 -17.04
CA GLN A 770 -15.01 -22.07 -17.32
C GLN A 770 -13.66 -22.54 -16.74
N VAL A 771 -13.67 -23.02 -15.49
CA VAL A 771 -12.46 -23.54 -14.83
C VAL A 771 -11.94 -24.81 -15.52
N LEU A 772 -12.82 -25.75 -15.87
CA LEU A 772 -12.44 -26.99 -16.54
C LEU A 772 -11.97 -26.76 -17.98
N ASP A 773 -12.48 -25.74 -18.66
CA ASP A 773 -12.04 -25.33 -20.00
C ASP A 773 -10.64 -24.70 -19.94
N ALA A 774 -10.36 -23.90 -18.91
CA ALA A 774 -9.02 -23.33 -18.65
C ALA A 774 -8.00 -24.38 -18.17
N GLY A 775 -8.45 -25.39 -17.43
CA GLY A 775 -7.63 -26.47 -16.89
C GLY A 775 -6.96 -26.14 -15.55
N PHE A 776 -6.16 -27.09 -15.07
CA PHE A 776 -5.41 -27.00 -13.82
C PHE A 776 -3.92 -27.16 -14.11
N PRO A 777 -3.15 -26.07 -14.27
CA PRO A 777 -1.72 -26.17 -14.47
C PRO A 777 -1.02 -26.76 -13.22
N PRO A 778 0.20 -27.29 -13.34
CA PRO A 778 1.02 -27.70 -12.19
C PRO A 778 1.06 -26.62 -11.07
N GLY A 779 1.36 -26.99 -9.82
CA GLY A 779 1.31 -26.05 -8.68
C GLY A 779 -0.08 -25.56 -8.25
N THR A 780 -1.15 -25.82 -9.01
CA THR A 780 -2.52 -25.38 -8.64
C THR A 780 -3.34 -26.42 -7.86
N GLN A 781 -2.75 -27.59 -7.56
CA GLN A 781 -3.47 -28.74 -7.00
C GLN A 781 -4.15 -28.42 -5.66
N ARG A 782 -3.49 -27.64 -4.81
CA ARG A 782 -4.05 -27.19 -3.53
C ARG A 782 -5.37 -26.41 -3.66
N TYR A 783 -5.60 -25.75 -4.81
CA TYR A 783 -6.83 -25.01 -5.10
C TYR A 783 -7.82 -25.85 -5.90
N ALA A 784 -7.32 -26.66 -6.83
CA ALA A 784 -8.12 -27.52 -7.71
C ALA A 784 -8.92 -28.57 -6.93
N TRP A 785 -8.26 -29.27 -5.98
CA TRP A 785 -8.89 -30.34 -5.21
C TRP A 785 -10.11 -29.87 -4.39
N PRO A 786 -10.02 -28.81 -3.57
CA PRO A 786 -11.19 -28.28 -2.86
C PRO A 786 -12.29 -27.70 -3.77
N LEU A 787 -11.93 -27.14 -4.94
CA LEU A 787 -12.89 -26.64 -5.91
C LEU A 787 -13.71 -27.77 -6.51
N LEU A 788 -13.06 -28.82 -7.01
CA LEU A 788 -13.74 -29.99 -7.59
C LEU A 788 -14.62 -30.68 -6.55
N TRP A 789 -14.16 -30.78 -5.31
CA TRP A 789 -14.96 -31.34 -4.22
C TRP A 789 -16.21 -30.49 -3.93
N SER A 790 -16.07 -29.15 -3.89
CA SER A 790 -17.20 -28.24 -3.69
C SER A 790 -18.22 -28.34 -4.83
N ALA A 791 -17.76 -28.38 -6.07
CA ALA A 791 -18.60 -28.56 -7.26
C ALA A 791 -19.37 -29.87 -7.26
N THR A 792 -18.69 -30.97 -6.94
CA THR A 792 -19.29 -32.31 -6.90
C THR A 792 -20.30 -32.43 -5.77
N THR A 793 -20.03 -31.78 -4.63
CA THR A 793 -20.98 -31.74 -3.51
C THR A 793 -22.28 -31.04 -3.93
N ALA A 794 -22.19 -29.91 -4.64
CA ALA A 794 -23.36 -29.21 -5.15
C ALA A 794 -24.17 -30.08 -6.14
N GLU A 795 -23.50 -30.82 -7.03
CA GLU A 795 -24.16 -31.79 -7.91
C GLU A 795 -24.86 -32.92 -7.15
N ALA A 796 -24.20 -33.44 -6.11
CA ALA A 796 -24.71 -34.50 -5.26
C ALA A 796 -25.91 -34.05 -4.42
N ASP A 797 -25.86 -32.83 -3.85
CA ASP A 797 -26.96 -32.25 -3.07
C ASP A 797 -28.18 -31.92 -3.95
N ALA A 798 -27.96 -31.55 -5.20
CA ALA A 798 -29.02 -31.33 -6.19
C ALA A 798 -29.56 -32.61 -6.83
N ARG A 799 -29.11 -33.81 -6.40
CA ARG A 799 -29.57 -35.09 -6.98
C ARG A 799 -31.07 -35.28 -6.77
N GLY A 800 -31.77 -35.66 -7.84
CA GLY A 800 -33.23 -35.83 -7.85
C GLY A 800 -34.04 -34.57 -8.20
N LEU A 801 -33.40 -33.40 -8.37
CA LEU A 801 -34.10 -32.19 -8.81
C LEU A 801 -34.29 -32.15 -10.33
N PRO A 802 -35.50 -31.80 -10.84
CA PRO A 802 -35.75 -31.67 -12.27
C PRO A 802 -34.78 -30.70 -12.95
N ALA A 803 -34.54 -29.53 -12.33
CA ALA A 803 -33.63 -28.50 -12.86
C ALA A 803 -32.15 -28.93 -12.92
N ALA A 804 -31.76 -29.93 -12.14
CA ALA A 804 -30.37 -30.42 -12.07
C ALA A 804 -30.14 -31.70 -12.87
N GLY A 805 -31.19 -32.32 -13.43
CA GLY A 805 -31.09 -33.57 -14.20
C GLY A 805 -30.35 -33.41 -15.54
N PRO A 806 -30.77 -32.50 -16.43
CA PRO A 806 -30.16 -32.35 -17.75
C PRO A 806 -28.66 -32.03 -17.65
N GLY A 807 -27.81 -32.76 -18.38
CA GLY A 807 -26.36 -32.49 -18.45
C GLY A 807 -25.51 -32.92 -17.24
N ARG A 808 -26.12 -33.51 -16.19
CA ARG A 808 -25.37 -33.97 -15.00
C ARG A 808 -24.26 -34.96 -15.35
N ASP A 809 -24.58 -36.01 -16.11
CA ASP A 809 -23.62 -37.07 -16.42
C ASP A 809 -22.39 -36.54 -17.17
N ALA A 810 -22.60 -35.58 -18.06
CA ALA A 810 -21.51 -34.90 -18.78
C ALA A 810 -20.63 -34.10 -17.81
N VAL A 811 -21.22 -33.33 -16.88
CA VAL A 811 -20.46 -32.57 -15.88
C VAL A 811 -19.66 -33.51 -14.96
N LEU A 812 -20.27 -34.58 -14.45
CA LEU A 812 -19.59 -35.57 -13.60
C LEU A 812 -18.46 -36.28 -14.35
N ALA A 813 -18.64 -36.59 -15.64
CA ALA A 813 -17.58 -37.16 -16.47
C ALA A 813 -16.39 -36.20 -16.59
N ARG A 814 -16.65 -34.91 -16.85
CA ARG A 814 -15.59 -33.90 -16.94
C ARG A 814 -14.84 -33.70 -15.62
N ILE A 815 -15.55 -33.73 -14.47
CA ILE A 815 -14.92 -33.71 -13.15
C ILE A 815 -13.98 -34.92 -12.99
N ARG A 816 -14.44 -36.14 -13.36
CA ARG A 816 -13.61 -37.35 -13.31
C ARG A 816 -12.39 -37.28 -14.25
N ASP A 817 -12.55 -36.70 -15.44
CA ASP A 817 -11.44 -36.50 -16.38
C ASP A 817 -10.39 -35.54 -15.82
N ALA A 818 -10.82 -34.44 -15.18
CA ALA A 818 -9.91 -33.50 -14.55
C ALA A 818 -9.20 -34.10 -13.33
N ALA A 819 -9.95 -34.74 -12.43
CA ALA A 819 -9.40 -35.36 -11.22
C ALA A 819 -8.38 -36.46 -11.52
N ARG A 820 -8.52 -37.18 -12.64
CA ARG A 820 -7.55 -38.20 -13.09
C ARG A 820 -6.19 -37.61 -13.46
N LYS A 821 -6.13 -36.33 -13.85
CA LYS A 821 -4.89 -35.65 -14.23
C LYS A 821 -4.18 -34.97 -13.06
N LEU A 822 -4.86 -34.82 -11.92
CA LEU A 822 -4.29 -34.17 -10.74
C LEU A 822 -3.46 -35.15 -9.90
N PRO A 823 -2.22 -34.81 -9.52
CA PRO A 823 -1.40 -35.66 -8.66
C PRO A 823 -1.93 -35.71 -7.23
N ARG A 824 -1.61 -36.81 -6.53
CA ARG A 824 -2.00 -37.12 -5.14
C ARG A 824 -0.75 -37.35 -4.28
N ILE A 825 0.26 -36.49 -4.43
CA ILE A 825 1.62 -36.70 -3.90
C ILE A 825 1.76 -36.43 -2.40
N CYS A 826 0.88 -35.60 -1.81
CA CYS A 826 0.89 -35.35 -0.37
C CYS A 826 -0.44 -35.81 0.30
N PRO A 827 -0.43 -36.06 1.62
CA PRO A 827 -1.59 -36.59 2.34
C PRO A 827 -2.87 -35.77 2.18
N VAL A 828 -2.79 -34.43 2.19
CA VAL A 828 -3.97 -33.57 2.06
C VAL A 828 -4.62 -33.65 0.67
N TRP A 829 -3.81 -33.79 -0.39
CA TRP A 829 -4.35 -33.98 -1.75
C TRP A 829 -4.99 -35.36 -1.90
N ALA A 830 -4.38 -36.39 -1.31
CA ALA A 830 -4.96 -37.73 -1.28
C ALA A 830 -6.32 -37.75 -0.54
N ALA A 831 -6.42 -37.05 0.60
CA ALA A 831 -7.66 -36.93 1.37
C ALA A 831 -8.77 -36.24 0.58
N HIS A 832 -8.48 -35.11 -0.09
CA HIS A 832 -9.44 -34.45 -0.97
C HIS A 832 -9.85 -35.31 -2.18
N ALA A 833 -8.92 -36.06 -2.77
CA ALA A 833 -9.23 -36.96 -3.87
C ALA A 833 -10.19 -38.08 -3.44
N LEU A 834 -10.00 -38.66 -2.26
CA LEU A 834 -10.94 -39.63 -1.69
C LEU A 834 -12.31 -39.00 -1.42
N ALA A 835 -12.35 -37.77 -0.92
CA ALA A 835 -13.60 -37.04 -0.66
C ALA A 835 -14.37 -36.74 -1.96
N LEU A 836 -13.65 -36.35 -3.02
CA LEU A 836 -14.21 -36.17 -4.35
C LEU A 836 -14.78 -37.47 -4.90
N ASP A 837 -14.02 -38.57 -4.82
CA ASP A 837 -14.45 -39.90 -5.28
C ASP A 837 -15.69 -40.41 -4.51
N ALA A 838 -15.83 -40.05 -3.23
CA ALA A 838 -17.01 -40.34 -2.42
C ALA A 838 -18.23 -39.48 -2.81
N GLU A 839 -18.05 -38.17 -3.05
CA GLU A 839 -19.14 -37.31 -3.54
C GLU A 839 -19.58 -37.66 -4.97
N LEU A 840 -18.67 -38.08 -5.85
CA LEU A 840 -19.03 -38.57 -7.18
C LEU A 840 -19.93 -39.81 -7.09
N ARG A 841 -19.60 -40.76 -6.20
CA ARG A 841 -20.47 -41.91 -5.92
C ARG A 841 -21.86 -41.48 -5.45
N ARG A 842 -21.93 -40.46 -4.59
CA ARG A 842 -23.19 -39.91 -4.09
C ARG A 842 -24.00 -39.20 -5.17
N ALA A 843 -23.37 -38.41 -6.03
CA ALA A 843 -24.02 -37.76 -7.17
C ALA A 843 -24.62 -38.77 -8.17
N GLU A 844 -24.03 -39.96 -8.25
CA GLU A 844 -24.45 -41.07 -9.12
C GLU A 844 -25.42 -42.06 -8.44
N GLY A 845 -25.71 -41.89 -7.14
CA GLY A 845 -26.58 -42.81 -6.41
C GLY A 845 -25.97 -44.16 -6.05
N ARG A 846 -24.64 -44.25 -6.02
CA ARG A 846 -23.86 -45.44 -5.67
C ARG A 846 -22.95 -45.21 -4.45
N GLU A 847 -23.42 -44.39 -3.51
CA GLU A 847 -22.71 -44.09 -2.27
C GLU A 847 -22.57 -45.33 -1.38
N THR A 848 -21.43 -45.46 -0.71
CA THR A 848 -21.18 -46.53 0.26
C THR A 848 -20.59 -45.96 1.54
N PRO A 849 -20.95 -46.50 2.73
CA PRO A 849 -20.37 -46.04 3.99
C PRO A 849 -18.84 -46.22 4.05
N ASP A 850 -18.32 -47.30 3.46
CA ASP A 850 -16.89 -47.62 3.46
C ASP A 850 -16.06 -46.58 2.69
N ALA A 851 -16.62 -45.97 1.64
CA ALA A 851 -15.96 -44.87 0.93
C ALA A 851 -15.73 -43.68 1.86
N TRP A 852 -16.74 -43.30 2.65
CA TRP A 852 -16.65 -42.19 3.61
C TRP A 852 -15.78 -42.51 4.83
N ALA A 853 -15.74 -43.77 5.27
CA ALA A 853 -14.79 -44.21 6.30
C ALA A 853 -13.33 -43.96 5.87
N GLY A 854 -13.00 -44.23 4.60
CA GLY A 854 -11.69 -43.92 4.02
C GLY A 854 -11.38 -42.43 4.02
N VAL A 855 -12.36 -41.58 3.71
CA VAL A 855 -12.20 -40.11 3.75
C VAL A 855 -11.90 -39.61 5.17
N VAL A 856 -12.65 -40.09 6.17
CA VAL A 856 -12.42 -39.71 7.58
C VAL A 856 -11.02 -40.14 8.03
N THR A 857 -10.61 -41.36 7.69
CA THR A 857 -9.26 -41.87 8.01
C THR A 857 -8.17 -41.00 7.41
N ALA A 858 -8.37 -40.51 6.17
CA ALA A 858 -7.39 -39.68 5.48
C ALA A 858 -7.29 -38.26 6.05
N PHE A 859 -8.38 -37.68 6.56
CA PHE A 859 -8.38 -36.33 7.16
C PHE A 859 -7.99 -36.31 8.64
N GLU A 860 -8.14 -37.43 9.36
CA GLU A 860 -7.86 -37.51 10.79
C GLU A 860 -6.45 -37.03 11.21
N PRO A 861 -5.35 -37.30 10.47
CA PRO A 861 -4.02 -36.83 10.84
C PRO A 861 -3.67 -35.41 10.34
N LEU A 862 -4.55 -34.70 9.63
CA LEU A 862 -4.19 -33.49 8.87
C LEU A 862 -4.45 -32.15 9.57
N ASP A 863 -4.89 -32.16 10.84
CA ASP A 863 -5.30 -30.93 11.55
C ASP A 863 -6.32 -30.07 10.77
N ARG A 864 -7.25 -30.72 10.05
CA ARG A 864 -8.32 -30.08 9.24
C ARG A 864 -9.70 -30.34 9.86
N PRO A 865 -10.05 -29.71 11.00
CA PRO A 865 -11.25 -30.05 11.75
C PRO A 865 -12.55 -29.80 10.97
N HIS A 866 -12.60 -28.80 10.09
CA HIS A 866 -13.78 -28.50 9.29
C HIS A 866 -14.05 -29.57 8.22
N GLU A 867 -13.03 -29.92 7.43
CA GLU A 867 -13.11 -31.00 6.44
C GLU A 867 -13.38 -32.36 7.09
N LEU A 868 -12.74 -32.63 8.23
CA LEU A 868 -12.97 -33.84 9.01
C LEU A 868 -14.40 -33.92 9.54
N ALA A 869 -14.94 -32.84 10.11
CA ALA A 869 -16.32 -32.78 10.58
C ALA A 869 -17.32 -33.02 9.42
N ARG A 870 -17.05 -32.45 8.24
CA ARG A 870 -17.85 -32.68 7.04
C ARG A 870 -17.77 -34.13 6.54
N ALA A 871 -16.60 -34.75 6.58
CA ALA A 871 -16.44 -36.17 6.26
C ALA A 871 -17.18 -37.08 7.25
N CYS A 872 -17.10 -36.77 8.56
CA CYS A 872 -17.85 -37.47 9.60
C CYS A 872 -19.37 -37.31 9.42
N TYR A 873 -19.84 -36.11 9.07
CA TYR A 873 -21.23 -35.85 8.73
C TYR A 873 -21.71 -36.76 7.59
N ARG A 874 -20.97 -36.79 6.47
CA ARG A 874 -21.32 -37.62 5.31
C ARG A 874 -21.24 -39.12 5.60
N TRP A 875 -20.27 -39.55 6.40
CA TRP A 875 -20.19 -40.95 6.82
C TRP A 875 -21.41 -41.35 7.68
N ALA A 876 -21.79 -40.51 8.64
CA ALA A 876 -22.98 -40.72 9.45
C ALA A 876 -24.26 -40.73 8.61
N GLU A 877 -24.39 -39.81 7.64
CA GLU A 877 -25.52 -39.77 6.71
C GLU A 877 -25.64 -41.10 5.94
N SER A 878 -24.52 -41.59 5.39
CA SER A 878 -24.49 -42.85 4.63
C SER A 878 -24.82 -44.08 5.49
N LEU A 879 -24.32 -44.14 6.74
CA LEU A 879 -24.64 -45.22 7.68
C LEU A 879 -26.12 -45.27 8.09
N LEU A 880 -26.79 -44.11 8.11
CA LEU A 880 -28.20 -44.00 8.50
C LEU A 880 -29.17 -44.27 7.35
N HIS A 881 -28.76 -44.02 6.09
CA HIS A 881 -29.59 -44.23 4.91
C HIS A 881 -29.31 -45.56 4.18
N GLY A 882 -28.14 -46.17 4.36
CA GLY A 882 -27.70 -47.35 3.61
C GLY A 882 -28.40 -48.66 4.02
N GLY A 883 -28.83 -49.44 3.02
CA GLY A 883 -29.29 -50.83 3.19
C GLY A 883 -28.16 -51.88 3.09
N GLU A 884 -26.95 -51.48 2.67
CA GLU A 884 -25.77 -52.36 2.59
C GLU A 884 -25.01 -52.41 3.93
N ARG A 885 -24.43 -53.59 4.25
CA ARG A 885 -23.63 -53.77 5.47
C ARG A 885 -22.28 -53.08 5.32
N ALA A 886 -22.08 -51.95 5.99
CA ALA A 886 -20.76 -51.34 6.17
C ALA A 886 -19.77 -52.37 6.75
N THR A 887 -18.57 -52.45 6.17
CA THR A 887 -17.55 -53.46 6.56
C THR A 887 -16.33 -52.85 7.21
N LEU A 888 -16.07 -51.55 7.02
CA LEU A 888 -14.88 -50.86 7.50
C LEU A 888 -15.21 -49.81 8.58
N GLY A 889 -14.27 -49.59 9.50
CA GLY A 889 -14.30 -48.46 10.45
C GLY A 889 -15.30 -48.56 11.61
N LEU A 890 -16.11 -49.61 11.69
CA LEU A 890 -17.13 -49.76 12.76
C LEU A 890 -16.57 -50.19 14.12
N GLN A 891 -15.38 -50.81 14.18
CA GLN A 891 -14.74 -51.29 15.42
C GLN A 891 -15.68 -52.11 16.33
N GLY A 892 -16.50 -52.99 15.75
CA GLY A 892 -17.47 -53.82 16.49
C GLY A 892 -18.79 -53.13 16.86
N ARG A 893 -18.98 -51.86 16.49
CA ARG A 893 -20.22 -51.11 16.71
C ARG A 893 -21.26 -51.37 15.62
N THR A 894 -22.53 -51.19 15.95
CA THR A 894 -23.60 -51.14 14.94
C THR A 894 -23.49 -49.86 14.10
N PRO A 895 -24.02 -49.84 12.86
CA PRO A 895 -24.06 -48.62 12.03
C PRO A 895 -24.67 -47.41 12.74
N ARG A 896 -25.72 -47.63 13.56
CA ARG A 896 -26.37 -46.57 14.32
C ARG A 896 -25.47 -46.04 15.44
N GLU A 897 -24.80 -46.90 16.21
CA GLU A 897 -23.86 -46.47 17.27
C GLU A 897 -22.68 -45.70 16.68
N ALA A 898 -22.14 -46.14 15.54
CA ALA A 898 -21.10 -45.42 14.83
C ALA A 898 -21.59 -44.03 14.36
N ALA A 899 -22.80 -43.95 13.80
CA ALA A 899 -23.39 -42.68 13.39
C ALA A 899 -23.59 -41.71 14.57
N VAL A 900 -23.98 -42.18 15.75
CA VAL A 900 -24.11 -41.35 16.97
C VAL A 900 -22.76 -40.72 17.33
N LEU A 901 -21.68 -41.50 17.34
CA LEU A 901 -20.34 -41.00 17.67
C LEU A 901 -19.85 -39.98 16.64
N LEU A 902 -20.04 -40.28 15.35
CA LEU A 902 -19.62 -39.41 14.25
C LEU A 902 -20.38 -38.07 14.27
N LEU A 903 -21.69 -38.10 14.45
CA LEU A 903 -22.51 -36.88 14.57
C LEU A 903 -22.11 -36.05 15.78
N THR A 904 -21.89 -36.70 16.92
CA THR A 904 -21.46 -36.02 18.15
C THR A 904 -20.12 -35.34 17.98
N ARG A 905 -19.12 -36.04 17.42
CA ARG A 905 -17.78 -35.51 17.13
C ARG A 905 -17.86 -34.33 16.16
N ALA A 906 -18.57 -34.51 15.04
CA ALA A 906 -18.70 -33.49 14.00
C ALA A 906 -19.44 -32.24 14.50
N TYR A 907 -20.54 -32.42 15.26
CA TYR A 907 -21.33 -31.32 15.79
C TYR A 907 -20.54 -30.52 16.83
N THR A 908 -19.81 -31.20 17.72
CA THR A 908 -18.95 -30.54 18.72
C THR A 908 -17.87 -29.71 18.03
N ALA A 909 -17.21 -30.26 17.01
CA ALA A 909 -16.20 -29.53 16.24
C ALA A 909 -16.81 -28.34 15.49
N ALA A 910 -17.92 -28.54 14.78
CA ALA A 910 -18.62 -27.49 14.04
C ALA A 910 -19.08 -26.34 14.95
N ALA A 911 -19.64 -26.66 16.12
CA ALA A 911 -20.06 -25.67 17.11
C ALA A 911 -18.87 -24.89 17.69
N ALA A 912 -17.77 -25.58 18.01
CA ALA A 912 -16.57 -24.94 18.55
C ALA A 912 -15.91 -23.95 17.56
N MET A 913 -15.89 -24.27 16.27
CA MET A 913 -15.34 -23.37 15.24
C MET A 913 -16.29 -22.23 14.87
N GLY A 914 -17.60 -22.38 15.10
CA GLY A 914 -18.63 -21.45 14.61
C GLY A 914 -19.13 -21.78 13.19
N ALA A 915 -19.02 -23.04 12.75
CA ALA A 915 -19.47 -23.54 11.45
C ALA A 915 -21.00 -23.69 11.39
N ARG A 916 -21.73 -22.57 11.47
CA ARG A 916 -23.21 -22.54 11.56
C ARG A 916 -23.90 -23.38 10.46
N PRO A 917 -23.51 -23.30 9.17
CA PRO A 917 -24.14 -24.12 8.14
C PRO A 917 -23.99 -25.63 8.40
N LEU A 918 -22.78 -26.09 8.73
CA LEU A 918 -22.49 -27.50 8.98
C LEU A 918 -23.16 -28.00 10.28
N ALA A 919 -23.15 -27.18 11.34
CA ALA A 919 -23.82 -27.49 12.59
C ALA A 919 -25.34 -27.65 12.40
N GLY A 920 -25.96 -26.79 11.56
CA GLY A 920 -27.36 -26.90 11.18
C GLY A 920 -27.68 -28.19 10.42
N GLU A 921 -26.84 -28.57 9.45
CA GLU A 921 -26.99 -29.81 8.69
C GLU A 921 -26.86 -31.07 9.57
N LEU A 922 -25.89 -31.06 10.49
CA LEU A 922 -25.71 -32.10 11.51
C LEU A 922 -26.92 -32.21 12.44
N ALA A 923 -27.45 -31.08 12.92
CA ALA A 923 -28.63 -31.05 13.78
C ALA A 923 -29.88 -31.59 13.07
N LEU A 924 -30.10 -31.21 11.81
CA LEU A 924 -31.21 -31.71 11.00
C LEU A 924 -31.11 -33.22 10.78
N LEU A 925 -29.92 -33.75 10.49
CA LEU A 925 -29.71 -35.19 10.33
C LEU A 925 -29.95 -35.94 11.65
N ALA A 926 -29.43 -35.43 12.77
CA ALA A 926 -29.62 -36.02 14.09
C ALA A 926 -31.11 -36.02 14.49
N GLN A 927 -31.84 -34.93 14.23
CA GLN A 927 -33.28 -34.83 14.48
C GLN A 927 -34.06 -35.90 13.69
N ARG A 928 -33.77 -36.05 12.39
CA ARG A 928 -34.41 -37.06 11.53
C ARG A 928 -34.12 -38.49 12.01
N ALA A 929 -32.91 -38.75 12.45
CA ALA A 929 -32.47 -40.05 12.94
C ALA A 929 -32.85 -40.33 14.40
N ARG A 930 -33.44 -39.35 15.12
CA ARG A 930 -33.73 -39.37 16.55
C ARG A 930 -32.47 -39.70 17.38
N ILE A 931 -31.38 -39.01 17.09
CA ILE A 931 -30.11 -39.10 17.79
C ILE A 931 -29.97 -37.83 18.65
N PRO A 932 -29.77 -37.94 19.97
CA PRO A 932 -29.50 -36.79 20.81
C PRO A 932 -28.10 -36.24 20.50
N LEU A 933 -27.99 -34.92 20.34
CA LEU A 933 -26.70 -34.22 20.25
C LEU A 933 -26.36 -33.57 21.60
N PRO A 934 -25.08 -33.36 21.92
CA PRO A 934 -24.68 -32.57 23.08
C PRO A 934 -25.26 -31.16 22.99
N CYS A 935 -25.66 -30.59 24.12
CA CYS A 935 -25.95 -29.16 24.20
C CYS A 935 -24.64 -28.40 23.88
N PRO A 936 -24.64 -27.40 22.97
CA PRO A 936 -23.44 -26.63 22.71
C PRO A 936 -22.96 -25.98 24.02
N PRO A 937 -21.64 -25.88 24.27
CA PRO A 937 -21.14 -25.19 25.45
C PRO A 937 -21.61 -23.73 25.44
N PRO A 938 -21.91 -23.12 26.60
CA PRO A 938 -22.24 -21.70 26.66
C PRO A 938 -21.05 -20.90 26.14
N GLN A 939 -21.27 -20.09 25.10
CA GLN A 939 -20.27 -19.15 24.61
C GLN A 939 -20.01 -18.12 25.72
N GLY A 940 -18.75 -17.94 26.11
CA GLY A 940 -18.35 -16.97 27.12
C GLY A 940 -18.78 -15.55 26.75
N GLU A 941 -19.13 -14.77 27.77
CA GLU A 941 -19.62 -13.40 27.71
C GLU A 941 -18.79 -12.51 26.75
N ALA A 942 -19.39 -12.12 25.62
CA ALA A 942 -18.94 -10.97 24.86
C ALA A 942 -19.53 -9.70 25.50
N ALA A 943 -18.64 -8.77 25.86
CA ALA A 943 -18.99 -7.44 26.38
C ALA A 943 -19.88 -6.64 25.40
N PRO A 944 -20.75 -5.73 25.89
CA PRO A 944 -21.72 -5.05 25.05
C PRO A 944 -21.03 -4.04 24.12
N ALA A 945 -21.12 -4.26 22.81
CA ALA A 945 -20.77 -3.26 21.81
C ALA A 945 -21.80 -2.12 21.84
N THR A 946 -21.31 -0.92 22.15
CA THR A 946 -22.05 0.33 22.12
C THR A 946 -22.38 0.78 20.69
N GLY A 947 -23.66 1.11 20.46
CA GLY A 947 -24.09 2.15 19.52
C GLY A 947 -23.90 1.89 18.02
N GLY A 948 -24.85 1.20 17.40
CA GLY A 948 -25.01 1.14 15.95
C GLY A 948 -26.38 0.57 15.59
N ALA A 949 -27.09 1.20 14.65
CA ALA A 949 -28.49 0.95 14.32
C ALA A 949 -28.83 -0.54 14.15
N ALA A 950 -30.00 -0.93 14.69
CA ALA A 950 -30.55 -2.28 14.60
C ALA A 950 -30.54 -2.77 13.14
N PRO A 951 -29.96 -3.95 12.84
CA PRO A 951 -30.15 -4.57 11.54
C PRO A 951 -31.62 -4.99 11.43
N ALA A 952 -32.25 -4.63 10.31
CA ALA A 952 -33.56 -5.11 9.94
C ALA A 952 -33.56 -6.65 9.89
N ASP A 953 -34.65 -7.26 10.37
CA ASP A 953 -34.88 -8.70 10.32
C ASP A 953 -34.47 -9.31 8.96
N PRO A 954 -33.62 -10.35 8.94
CA PRO A 954 -33.31 -11.06 7.71
C PRO A 954 -34.55 -11.87 7.30
N SER A 955 -35.33 -11.33 6.36
CA SER A 955 -36.27 -12.14 5.59
C SER A 955 -35.50 -13.26 4.85
N PRO A 956 -36.00 -14.49 4.76
CA PRO A 956 -35.27 -15.63 4.22
C PRO A 956 -35.13 -15.54 2.69
N ALA A 957 -34.12 -14.80 2.24
CA ALA A 957 -33.68 -14.74 0.84
C ALA A 957 -32.67 -15.85 0.56
N GLY A 958 -33.16 -17.06 0.30
CA GLY A 958 -32.32 -18.22 -0.02
C GLY A 958 -33.07 -19.51 -0.35
N ALA A 959 -34.40 -19.46 -0.42
CA ALA A 959 -35.20 -20.60 -0.83
C ALA A 959 -35.07 -20.84 -2.33
N VAL A 960 -34.81 -22.09 -2.74
CA VAL A 960 -35.06 -22.52 -4.12
C VAL A 960 -36.52 -22.13 -4.46
N PRO A 961 -36.79 -21.33 -5.52
CA PRO A 961 -38.16 -20.98 -5.85
C PRO A 961 -38.92 -22.26 -6.11
N ALA A 962 -39.96 -22.58 -5.33
CA ALA A 962 -40.70 -23.84 -5.51
C ALA A 962 -41.36 -23.95 -6.91
N GLU A 963 -41.41 -22.84 -7.64
CA GLU A 963 -41.75 -22.77 -9.07
C GLU A 963 -40.82 -23.65 -9.93
N SER A 964 -39.53 -23.75 -9.58
CA SER A 964 -38.55 -24.65 -10.21
C SER A 964 -38.84 -26.15 -9.99
N LEU A 965 -39.74 -26.48 -9.05
CA LEU A 965 -40.18 -27.85 -8.73
C LEU A 965 -41.56 -28.19 -9.32
N GLY A 966 -42.16 -27.30 -10.12
CA GLY A 966 -43.48 -27.52 -10.72
C GLY A 966 -44.65 -27.56 -9.72
N LEU A 967 -44.43 -27.05 -8.50
CA LEU A 967 -45.43 -27.02 -7.43
C LEU A 967 -46.35 -25.81 -7.56
N THR A 968 -47.66 -26.04 -7.47
CA THR A 968 -48.66 -24.97 -7.39
C THR A 968 -48.53 -24.19 -6.06
N PRO A 969 -49.04 -22.95 -5.96
CA PRO A 969 -49.04 -22.21 -4.69
C PRO A 969 -49.66 -23.01 -3.54
N ARG A 970 -50.72 -23.78 -3.81
CA ARG A 970 -51.39 -24.58 -2.79
C ARG A 970 -50.59 -25.80 -2.35
N GLU A 971 -49.89 -26.44 -3.28
CA GLU A 971 -48.99 -27.55 -2.98
C GLU A 971 -47.75 -27.08 -2.19
N ARG A 972 -47.31 -25.83 -2.37
CA ARG A 972 -46.28 -25.22 -1.52
C ARG A 972 -46.71 -25.10 -0.06
N ASP A 973 -47.91 -24.56 0.18
CA ASP A 973 -48.45 -24.41 1.54
C ASP A 973 -48.53 -25.77 2.24
N VAL A 974 -48.99 -26.79 1.50
CA VAL A 974 -49.05 -28.17 2.01
C VAL A 974 -47.66 -28.74 2.22
N LEU A 975 -46.70 -28.53 1.31
CA LEU A 975 -45.33 -29.01 1.44
C LEU A 975 -44.60 -28.38 2.63
N ARG A 976 -44.84 -27.10 2.93
CA ARG A 976 -44.31 -26.42 4.13
C ARG A 976 -44.77 -27.14 5.40
N LEU A 977 -46.08 -27.38 5.52
CA LEU A 977 -46.64 -28.08 6.67
C LEU A 977 -46.21 -29.57 6.74
N VAL A 978 -45.94 -30.20 5.60
CA VAL A 978 -45.33 -31.54 5.54
C VAL A 978 -43.88 -31.51 6.03
N ALA A 979 -43.11 -30.48 5.68
CA ALA A 979 -41.75 -30.27 6.15
C ALA A 979 -41.69 -30.01 7.67
N ASP A 980 -42.74 -29.40 8.24
CA ASP A 980 -42.93 -29.22 9.68
C ASP A 980 -43.45 -30.48 10.40
N GLY A 981 -43.65 -31.60 9.67
CA GLY A 981 -44.10 -32.87 10.24
C GLY A 981 -45.60 -32.97 10.55
N ARG A 982 -46.44 -32.05 10.09
CA ARG A 982 -47.89 -32.01 10.40
C ARG A 982 -48.68 -33.12 9.69
N SER A 983 -49.54 -33.86 10.39
CA SER A 983 -50.42 -34.88 9.80
C SER A 983 -51.46 -34.30 8.81
N ASN A 984 -52.08 -35.14 7.96
CA ASN A 984 -53.08 -34.66 6.99
C ASN A 984 -54.28 -33.97 7.66
N ARG A 985 -54.62 -34.38 8.90
CA ARG A 985 -55.65 -33.71 9.72
C ARG A 985 -55.20 -32.32 10.15
N GLN A 986 -53.97 -32.19 10.66
CA GLN A 986 -53.41 -30.90 11.06
C GLN A 986 -53.19 -29.96 9.87
N ILE A 987 -52.83 -30.49 8.70
CA ILE A 987 -52.73 -29.71 7.44
C ILE A 987 -54.11 -29.22 7.01
N ALA A 988 -55.11 -30.10 7.07
CA ALA A 988 -56.50 -29.77 6.77
C ALA A 988 -57.04 -28.66 7.67
N ASP A 989 -56.79 -28.75 8.98
CA ASP A 989 -57.18 -27.74 9.96
C ASP A 989 -56.45 -26.42 9.72
N ALA A 990 -55.13 -26.44 9.46
CA ALA A 990 -54.33 -25.24 9.24
C ALA A 990 -54.66 -24.51 7.92
N LEU A 991 -55.09 -25.24 6.88
CA LEU A 991 -55.38 -24.67 5.56
C LEU A 991 -56.88 -24.55 5.26
N PHE A 992 -57.75 -24.87 6.22
CA PHE A 992 -59.22 -24.90 6.05
C PHE A 992 -59.68 -25.74 4.85
N ILE A 993 -59.14 -26.97 4.72
CA ILE A 993 -59.51 -27.94 3.67
C ILE A 993 -59.87 -29.29 4.29
N SER A 994 -60.47 -30.21 3.52
CA SER A 994 -60.76 -31.55 4.03
C SER A 994 -59.47 -32.40 4.18
N PRO A 995 -59.39 -33.34 5.15
CA PRO A 995 -58.27 -34.29 5.24
C PRO A 995 -58.05 -35.11 3.95
N LYS A 996 -59.11 -35.35 3.18
CA LYS A 996 -59.03 -36.03 1.87
C LYS A 996 -58.34 -35.13 0.84
N THR A 997 -58.65 -33.84 0.82
CA THR A 997 -58.02 -32.84 -0.06
C THR A 997 -56.54 -32.66 0.29
N ALA A 998 -56.21 -32.58 1.58
CA ALA A 998 -54.81 -32.55 2.04
C ALA A 998 -54.04 -33.80 1.58
N SER A 999 -54.65 -34.99 1.69
CA SER A 999 -54.06 -36.24 1.19
C SER A 999 -53.79 -36.22 -0.32
N VAL A 1000 -54.69 -35.66 -1.13
CA VAL A 1000 -54.51 -35.56 -2.58
C VAL A 1000 -53.36 -34.61 -2.92
N HIS A 1001 -53.28 -33.46 -2.26
CA HIS A 1001 -52.15 -32.54 -2.44
C HIS A 1001 -50.83 -33.19 -2.04
N VAL A 1002 -50.78 -33.93 -0.93
CA VAL A 1002 -49.59 -34.70 -0.55
C VAL A 1002 -49.24 -35.71 -1.64
N SER A 1003 -50.19 -36.49 -2.17
CA SER A 1003 -49.91 -37.42 -3.27
C SER A 1003 -49.40 -36.75 -4.55
N HIS A 1004 -49.94 -35.59 -4.93
CA HIS A 1004 -49.43 -34.83 -6.08
C HIS A 1004 -48.04 -34.26 -5.83
N ILE A 1005 -47.77 -33.79 -4.62
CA ILE A 1005 -46.44 -33.33 -4.19
C ILE A 1005 -45.44 -34.49 -4.28
N LEU A 1006 -45.80 -35.68 -3.77
CA LEU A 1006 -44.94 -36.87 -3.86
C LEU A 1006 -44.62 -37.21 -5.32
N ALA A 1007 -45.62 -37.20 -6.20
CA ALA A 1007 -45.43 -37.46 -7.62
C ALA A 1007 -44.54 -36.41 -8.31
N LYS A 1008 -44.76 -35.12 -8.04
CA LYS A 1008 -43.98 -34.01 -8.63
C LYS A 1008 -42.54 -33.96 -8.13
N LEU A 1009 -42.34 -34.30 -6.87
CA LEU A 1009 -41.01 -34.37 -6.26
C LEU A 1009 -40.28 -35.70 -6.54
N GLY A 1010 -40.96 -36.68 -7.15
CA GLY A 1010 -40.38 -38.00 -7.45
C GLY A 1010 -40.01 -38.82 -6.21
N VAL A 1011 -40.75 -38.64 -5.11
CA VAL A 1011 -40.47 -39.29 -3.81
C VAL A 1011 -41.59 -40.25 -3.41
N SER A 1012 -41.24 -41.29 -2.66
CA SER A 1012 -42.12 -42.42 -2.32
C SER A 1012 -42.95 -42.19 -1.05
N GLY A 1013 -42.56 -41.23 -0.21
CA GLY A 1013 -43.23 -40.99 1.07
C GLY A 1013 -43.15 -39.55 1.58
N ARG A 1014 -44.07 -39.19 2.47
CA ARG A 1014 -44.16 -37.85 3.06
C ARG A 1014 -42.88 -37.39 3.78
N GLY A 1015 -42.17 -38.35 4.39
CA GLY A 1015 -40.92 -38.08 5.09
C GLY A 1015 -39.81 -37.69 4.10
N GLU A 1016 -39.79 -38.32 2.92
CA GLU A 1016 -38.85 -37.96 1.84
C GLU A 1016 -39.19 -36.60 1.24
N ALA A 1017 -40.47 -36.26 1.07
CA ALA A 1017 -40.87 -34.92 0.62
C ALA A 1017 -40.45 -33.82 1.62
N GLY A 1018 -40.67 -34.03 2.92
CA GLY A 1018 -40.20 -33.11 3.95
C GLY A 1018 -38.67 -33.03 4.00
N ALA A 1019 -37.98 -34.17 3.86
CA ALA A 1019 -36.52 -34.22 3.83
C ALA A 1019 -35.93 -33.48 2.61
N MET A 1020 -36.57 -33.61 1.45
CA MET A 1020 -36.23 -32.90 0.22
C MET A 1020 -36.45 -31.39 0.39
N ALA A 1021 -37.59 -30.96 0.94
CA ALA A 1021 -37.87 -29.54 1.15
C ALA A 1021 -36.82 -28.85 2.04
N HIS A 1022 -36.39 -29.53 3.11
CA HIS A 1022 -35.33 -29.06 4.00
C HIS A 1022 -33.94 -29.12 3.37
N ARG A 1023 -33.61 -30.19 2.61
CA ARG A 1023 -32.33 -30.31 1.88
C ARG A 1023 -32.14 -29.16 0.89
N LEU A 1024 -33.23 -28.73 0.26
CA LEU A 1024 -33.28 -27.64 -0.70
C LEU A 1024 -33.54 -26.27 -0.08
N ARG A 1025 -33.65 -26.19 1.25
CA ARG A 1025 -33.92 -24.97 2.01
C ARG A 1025 -35.14 -24.19 1.45
N LEU A 1026 -36.20 -24.90 1.01
CA LEU A 1026 -37.37 -24.28 0.34
C LEU A 1026 -38.14 -23.30 1.22
N PHE A 1027 -38.01 -23.40 2.54
CA PHE A 1027 -38.71 -22.57 3.52
C PHE A 1027 -37.73 -22.19 4.65
N GLY A 1028 -37.88 -20.98 5.22
CA GLY A 1028 -37.09 -20.53 6.38
C GLY A 1028 -37.39 -21.33 7.66
N GLU A 1029 -36.56 -21.18 8.69
CA GLU A 1029 -36.73 -21.89 9.96
C GLU A 1029 -38.09 -21.58 10.63
N PRO A 1030 -38.75 -22.57 11.25
CA PRO A 1030 -39.95 -22.34 12.03
C PRO A 1030 -39.61 -21.58 13.32
N VAL A 1031 -40.25 -20.43 13.53
CA VAL A 1031 -40.15 -19.67 14.79
C VAL A 1031 -40.79 -20.51 15.91
N PRO A 1032 -40.06 -20.93 16.96
CA PRO A 1032 -40.65 -21.65 18.06
C PRO A 1032 -41.48 -20.65 18.91
N GLY A 1033 -42.81 -20.78 18.90
CA GLY A 1033 -43.69 -20.10 19.85
C GLY A 1033 -44.86 -19.26 19.30
N GLN A 1034 -45.10 -19.21 17.98
CA GLN A 1034 -46.32 -18.59 17.47
C GLN A 1034 -47.43 -19.64 17.25
N ASP A 1035 -48.30 -19.80 18.25
CA ASP A 1035 -49.64 -20.35 18.02
C ASP A 1035 -50.49 -19.28 17.29
N PRO A 1036 -51.11 -19.58 16.14
CA PRO A 1036 -52.10 -18.70 15.56
C PRO A 1036 -53.45 -19.00 16.22
N VAL A 1037 -53.69 -18.43 17.40
CA VAL A 1037 -55.05 -18.33 17.95
C VAL A 1037 -55.51 -16.90 17.83
N GLY A 1038 -56.21 -16.64 16.74
CA GLY A 1038 -57.08 -15.48 16.56
C GLY A 1038 -58.29 -15.93 15.76
N THR A 1039 -59.41 -16.14 16.45
CA THR A 1039 -60.76 -16.10 15.86
C THR A 1039 -61.76 -15.83 16.99
N PRO A 1040 -62.83 -15.05 16.76
CA PRO A 1040 -63.20 -14.31 15.55
C PRO A 1040 -62.65 -12.88 15.50
#